data_AF-A0A9P8LJL9-F1
#
_entry.id   AF-A0A9P8LJL9-F1
#
_cell.length_a   1.000
_cell.length_b   1.000
_cell.length_c   1.000
_cell.angle_alpha   90.00
_cell.angle_beta   90.00
_cell.angle_gamma   90.00
#
_symmetry.space_group_name_H-M   'P 1'
#
loop_
_entity.id
_entity.type
_entity.pdbx_description
1 polymer ?
#
loop_
_entity_poly.entity_id
_entity_poly.type
_entity_poly.pdbx_seq_one_letter_code
_entity_poly.pdbx_strand_id
1 'polypeptide(L)'
;MACITTPLPALSPESLTLFYTVDPLLSNSPILVFHGPSTTINSTLNSSRIQAHVFTPAGFQTYPRITISPSSPLYAAVNHLPREQQGDEVCRGLAVSLLKYFSEMPEVVKAALSKSVLGRGRNGVPVPAMFDEVHAGDLASRMVKVENISDVIRDIRAGLAERALSHVDMDVVLPPGSISDPQDKEGAIEDDEGIDEDPSLCRYGKYAPLVKLLGTPAFIPTSKLRRAPSKPTSLVRGRSFLKDQKESVRREMCEIVDTEERYVSKIYELVHDIANEFRLKAKGKGLGSQSPNENSLERLFPPCLDQILEVNSQFLDAIRAVLDETENEAIADIQADMDTGSTGSRTGKSGRSMDATGAVAFSKVLLHWFPKFASCYTQYMRASTEFPQILSGFLRDSGSSFSKRVQHTGEQRLRSMLIEPVQRLPRYSLFIDNIANSLPVTHPALQPLLKSRDIITDICSLDLSLPAENSQVVNRLQNLITSWPPLFRSPGRLISAADFAELPPPYNPDCNPEETVQGMFLLFADFVVIVRKGKGSNMTARGIIAEVDRPSVAAMTASVAVTTSSGRSPQDLFFSGWFHLNDVRFSESACGRTVWMTFLRGPFDSGAIARGGGPGVRVFRLGGTFEGKAGRWSEEMAKARIEGRYTEQQRECDKWALRSVVSRDEKIGIWSAIFQEGIHDNNQDQNEPAMIRMVVDGEKGSKIIQVGTRGVEIVVSISLAGAGNYYLEVDGLNDYASIDNINYEDLSSVLIKKISNLIRLQNQPQNSTLTAPILSMNRKILRSLTFVTSQGNGTQSRLRSFRPPSPVKLLSTFLGGGGSVSGSPYPPKLRHNTMSDSPLMPPPAAIFSPGTSSIRKHAPEEPTQNITVVGDDNTNGTIDPFRQLEEVFEAYILALHLRRGNVVDKMLRGRAAANELSVNELYNMLMEDPSGVQATSEIAVNVLFTAFEKFLKLVWKEQMGPVISLQTLTIIQDKSGVLLPGDFEDYFKITFGNMPPQNQRAFKAIIKLLA
;
A
#
# COMPACT_ATOMS: atom_id res chain seq x y z
N MET A 1 0.01 -9.22 -10.05
CA MET A 1 -0.15 -7.79 -10.31
C MET A 1 0.21 -7.59 -11.76
N ALA A 2 -0.30 -6.56 -12.44
CA ALA A 2 0.13 -6.31 -13.82
C ALA A 2 1.58 -5.79 -13.79
N CYS A 3 2.50 -6.55 -14.37
CA CYS A 3 3.91 -6.16 -14.46
C CYS A 3 4.07 -5.04 -15.49
N ILE A 4 4.62 -3.90 -15.05
CA ILE A 4 4.79 -2.70 -15.86
C ILE A 4 6.18 -2.67 -16.51
N THR A 5 7.21 -3.03 -15.74
CA THR A 5 8.60 -3.07 -16.22
C THR A 5 9.12 -4.49 -16.16
N THR A 6 9.70 -4.96 -17.25
CA THR A 6 10.31 -6.30 -17.29
C THR A 6 11.47 -6.39 -16.30
N PRO A 7 11.64 -7.53 -15.60
CA PRO A 7 12.75 -7.71 -14.68
C PRO A 7 14.08 -7.60 -15.44
N LEU A 8 15.07 -6.99 -14.80
CA LEU A 8 16.41 -6.89 -15.36
C LEU A 8 16.98 -8.32 -15.54
N PRO A 9 17.58 -8.65 -16.69
CA PRO A 9 18.21 -9.95 -16.88
C PRO A 9 19.32 -10.17 -15.85
N ALA A 10 19.61 -11.45 -15.56
CA ALA A 10 20.66 -11.83 -14.62
C ALA A 10 22.04 -11.43 -15.16
N LEU A 11 22.51 -10.24 -14.79
CA LEU A 11 23.87 -9.78 -15.06
C LEU A 11 24.82 -10.51 -14.12
N SER A 12 25.61 -11.47 -14.64
CA SER A 12 26.64 -12.15 -13.86
C SER A 12 27.94 -11.33 -13.87
N PRO A 13 28.48 -10.92 -12.70
CA PRO A 13 29.73 -10.17 -12.64
C PRO A 13 30.95 -11.01 -13.07
N GLU A 14 30.84 -12.33 -13.06
CA GLU A 14 31.94 -13.24 -13.43
C GLU A 14 32.09 -13.39 -14.95
N SER A 15 30.99 -13.32 -15.70
CA SER A 15 30.98 -13.50 -17.16
C SER A 15 30.99 -12.20 -17.95
N LEU A 16 30.78 -11.05 -17.29
CA LEU A 16 30.61 -9.75 -17.94
C LEU A 16 31.69 -8.78 -17.47
N THR A 17 32.28 -8.07 -18.43
CA THR A 17 33.13 -6.91 -18.18
C THR A 17 32.32 -5.63 -18.43
N LEU A 18 32.41 -4.67 -17.51
CA LEU A 18 31.72 -3.38 -17.63
C LEU A 18 32.64 -2.32 -18.25
N PHE A 19 32.15 -1.68 -19.29
CA PHE A 19 32.77 -0.52 -19.94
C PHE A 19 31.91 0.73 -19.77
N TYR A 20 32.56 1.86 -19.59
CA TYR A 20 31.91 3.13 -19.28
C TYR A 20 32.51 4.28 -20.10
N THR A 21 31.66 5.18 -20.59
CA THR A 21 32.06 6.48 -21.17
C THR A 21 31.01 7.55 -20.88
N VAL A 22 31.35 8.82 -21.07
CA VAL A 22 30.39 9.93 -21.08
C VAL A 22 30.10 10.35 -22.51
N ASP A 23 28.84 10.63 -22.79
CA ASP A 23 28.43 11.16 -24.10
C ASP A 23 28.26 12.69 -24.05
N PRO A 24 29.14 13.46 -24.71
CA PRO A 24 29.03 14.92 -24.81
C PRO A 24 27.74 15.37 -25.50
N LEU A 25 27.28 14.61 -26.49
CA LEU A 25 26.07 14.92 -27.25
C LEU A 25 24.82 14.73 -26.38
N LEU A 26 24.86 13.85 -25.39
CA LEU A 26 23.76 13.64 -24.42
C LEU A 26 23.98 14.36 -23.08
N SER A 27 24.52 15.59 -23.10
CA SER A 27 24.75 16.41 -21.89
C SER A 27 25.70 15.75 -20.87
N ASN A 28 26.79 15.14 -21.35
CA ASN A 28 27.76 14.37 -20.57
C ASN A 28 27.08 13.29 -19.72
N SER A 29 26.09 12.60 -20.29
CA SER A 29 25.41 11.52 -19.59
C SER A 29 26.25 10.24 -19.64
N PRO A 30 26.33 9.49 -18.53
CA PRO A 30 26.99 8.20 -18.50
C PRO A 30 26.38 7.18 -19.49
N ILE A 31 27.22 6.43 -20.20
CA ILE A 31 26.85 5.27 -21.04
C ILE A 31 27.61 4.05 -20.57
N LEU A 32 26.88 2.96 -20.32
CA LEU A 32 27.43 1.70 -19.81
C LEU A 32 27.18 0.57 -20.80
N VAL A 33 28.20 -0.25 -21.01
CA VAL A 33 28.09 -1.48 -21.82
C VAL A 33 28.71 -2.63 -21.04
N PHE A 34 27.88 -3.61 -20.69
CA PHE A 34 28.33 -4.91 -20.20
C PHE A 34 28.63 -5.77 -21.41
N HIS A 35 29.85 -6.29 -21.52
CA HIS A 35 30.33 -7.10 -22.63
C HIS A 35 30.86 -8.44 -22.12
N GLY A 36 30.53 -9.53 -22.81
CA GLY A 36 31.05 -10.86 -22.49
C GLY A 36 30.81 -11.90 -23.59
N PRO A 37 31.31 -13.13 -23.42
CA PRO A 37 31.05 -14.23 -24.34
C PRO A 37 29.56 -14.65 -24.31
N SER A 38 29.01 -15.10 -25.44
CA SER A 38 27.60 -15.54 -25.52
C SER A 38 27.34 -16.81 -24.69
N THR A 39 26.22 -16.83 -23.96
CA THR A 39 25.82 -17.87 -23.00
C THR A 39 25.09 -19.08 -23.61
N THR A 40 24.91 -19.15 -24.93
CA THR A 40 24.16 -20.25 -25.58
C THR A 40 25.00 -21.53 -25.73
N ILE A 41 24.41 -22.69 -25.39
CA ILE A 41 25.01 -24.02 -25.17
C ILE A 41 25.88 -24.61 -26.32
N ASN A 42 25.98 -23.96 -27.48
CA ASN A 42 26.80 -24.41 -28.62
C ASN A 42 27.89 -23.40 -29.04
N SER A 43 28.36 -22.52 -28.14
CA SER A 43 29.45 -21.58 -28.44
C SER A 43 30.83 -22.26 -28.29
N THR A 44 31.41 -22.68 -29.42
CA THR A 44 32.85 -22.95 -29.50
C THR A 44 33.63 -21.66 -29.22
N LEU A 45 34.74 -21.75 -28.48
CA LEU A 45 35.64 -20.65 -28.06
C LEU A 45 36.20 -19.73 -29.18
N ASN A 46 35.91 -20.04 -30.46
CA ASN A 46 36.34 -19.27 -31.65
C ASN A 46 35.19 -18.52 -32.37
N SER A 47 34.02 -18.37 -31.75
CA SER A 47 32.89 -17.71 -32.38
C SER A 47 32.93 -16.20 -32.11
N SER A 48 32.81 -15.35 -33.14
CA SER A 48 32.63 -13.88 -33.05
C SER A 48 31.27 -13.45 -32.46
N ARG A 49 30.72 -14.28 -31.54
CA ARG A 49 29.41 -14.10 -30.90
C ARG A 49 29.60 -13.62 -29.48
N ILE A 50 29.06 -12.44 -29.21
CA ILE A 50 29.13 -11.79 -27.91
C ILE A 50 27.73 -11.67 -27.30
N GLN A 51 27.68 -11.45 -25.99
CA GLN A 51 26.52 -10.85 -25.33
C GLN A 51 26.87 -9.41 -24.94
N ALA A 52 25.87 -8.53 -25.04
CA ALA A 52 26.02 -7.13 -24.66
C ALA A 52 24.77 -6.60 -23.97
N HIS A 53 24.95 -5.82 -22.91
CA HIS A 53 23.85 -5.11 -22.23
C HIS A 53 24.19 -3.63 -22.15
N VAL A 54 23.34 -2.78 -22.73
CA VAL A 54 23.63 -1.35 -22.90
C VAL A 54 22.66 -0.56 -22.04
N PHE A 55 23.20 0.31 -21.17
CA PHE A 55 22.42 1.25 -20.38
C PHE A 55 22.80 2.69 -20.72
N THR A 56 21.82 3.45 -21.20
CA THR A 56 21.96 4.86 -21.54
C THR A 56 20.78 5.66 -20.97
N PRO A 57 20.78 7.01 -21.06
CA PRO A 57 19.59 7.81 -20.75
C PRO A 57 18.30 7.36 -21.43
N ALA A 58 18.38 6.73 -22.61
CA ALA A 58 17.22 6.23 -23.35
C ALA A 58 16.59 4.98 -22.71
N GLY A 59 17.33 4.25 -21.87
CA GLY A 59 16.87 3.01 -21.24
C GLY A 59 17.92 1.91 -21.24
N PHE A 60 17.54 0.76 -20.71
CA PHE A 60 18.36 -0.45 -20.64
C PHE A 60 17.90 -1.45 -21.69
N GLN A 61 18.81 -1.98 -22.50
CA GLN A 61 18.52 -2.99 -23.51
C GLN A 61 19.53 -4.13 -23.41
N THR A 62 19.06 -5.34 -23.66
CA THR A 62 19.85 -6.57 -23.52
C THR A 62 19.92 -7.34 -24.83
N TYR A 63 21.13 -7.77 -25.16
CA TYR A 63 21.43 -8.59 -26.31
C TYR A 63 22.18 -9.85 -25.86
N PRO A 64 21.49 -10.97 -25.59
CA PRO A 64 22.13 -12.21 -25.16
C PRO A 64 23.01 -12.83 -26.27
N ARG A 65 22.79 -12.41 -27.53
CA ARG A 65 23.55 -12.88 -28.69
C ARG A 65 23.63 -11.80 -29.77
N ILE A 66 24.85 -11.37 -30.08
CA ILE A 66 25.20 -10.53 -31.23
C ILE A 66 26.33 -11.23 -31.98
N THR A 67 26.23 -11.31 -33.31
CA THR A 67 27.32 -11.82 -34.15
C THR A 67 28.06 -10.64 -34.77
N ILE A 68 29.36 -10.54 -34.54
CA ILE A 68 30.23 -9.56 -35.15
C ILE A 68 30.66 -10.14 -36.50
N SER A 69 30.17 -9.55 -37.60
CA SER A 69 30.54 -9.93 -38.96
C SER A 69 30.77 -8.69 -39.81
N PRO A 70 31.85 -8.61 -40.61
CA PRO A 70 32.06 -7.54 -41.59
C PRO A 70 30.94 -7.41 -42.63
N SER A 71 30.17 -8.48 -42.87
CA SER A 71 29.01 -8.46 -43.76
C SER A 71 27.76 -7.82 -43.15
N SER A 72 27.77 -7.53 -41.84
CA SER A 72 26.64 -6.91 -41.15
C SER A 72 26.67 -5.39 -41.36
N PRO A 73 25.52 -4.74 -41.60
CA PRO A 73 25.46 -3.27 -41.65
C PRO A 73 25.91 -2.63 -40.33
N LEU A 74 25.80 -3.36 -39.21
CA LEU A 74 26.27 -2.90 -37.90
C LEU A 74 27.81 -2.79 -37.80
N TYR A 75 28.55 -3.41 -38.73
CA TYR A 75 30.01 -3.32 -38.77
C TYR A 75 30.49 -1.94 -39.23
N ALA A 76 29.62 -1.12 -39.82
CA ALA A 76 29.97 0.24 -40.23
C ALA A 76 30.56 1.07 -39.08
N ALA A 77 30.06 0.91 -37.84
CA ALA A 77 30.62 1.58 -36.66
C ALA A 77 32.08 1.19 -36.36
N VAL A 78 32.52 -0.01 -36.73
CA VAL A 78 33.91 -0.45 -36.56
C VAL A 78 34.86 0.33 -37.45
N ASN A 79 34.42 0.71 -38.66
CA ASN A 79 35.25 1.47 -39.60
C ASN A 79 35.58 2.88 -39.09
N HIS A 80 34.80 3.38 -38.13
CA HIS A 80 34.99 4.67 -37.46
C HIS A 80 35.83 4.59 -36.18
N LEU A 81 36.26 3.39 -35.76
CA LEU A 81 37.23 3.26 -34.67
C LEU A 81 38.64 3.69 -35.12
N PRO A 82 39.51 4.16 -34.21
CA PRO A 82 40.94 4.33 -34.49
C PRO A 82 41.55 3.03 -35.04
N ARG A 83 42.46 3.13 -36.02
CA ARG A 83 43.06 1.95 -36.70
C ARG A 83 43.65 0.92 -35.74
N GLU A 84 44.22 1.38 -34.63
CA GLU A 84 44.79 0.53 -33.58
C GLU A 84 43.72 -0.30 -32.85
N GLN A 85 42.51 0.25 -32.68
CA GLN A 85 41.39 -0.38 -31.98
C GLN A 85 40.49 -1.22 -32.91
N GLN A 86 40.60 -1.05 -34.23
CA GLN A 86 39.86 -1.87 -35.21
C GLN A 86 40.26 -3.37 -35.15
N GLY A 87 41.48 -3.67 -34.69
CA GLY A 87 41.95 -5.03 -34.48
C GLY A 87 41.46 -5.68 -33.18
N ASP A 88 41.03 -4.89 -32.19
CA ASP A 88 40.57 -5.39 -30.89
C ASP A 88 39.14 -5.94 -30.98
N GLU A 89 38.94 -7.19 -30.57
CA GLU A 89 37.63 -7.84 -30.50
C GLU A 89 36.66 -7.12 -29.57
N VAL A 90 37.16 -6.57 -28.45
CA VAL A 90 36.33 -5.87 -27.47
C VAL A 90 35.85 -4.54 -28.05
N CYS A 91 36.75 -3.72 -28.59
CA CYS A 91 36.37 -2.45 -29.22
C CYS A 91 35.37 -2.64 -30.37
N ARG A 92 35.58 -3.68 -31.21
CA ARG A 92 34.62 -4.07 -32.26
C ARG A 92 33.26 -4.44 -31.68
N GLY A 93 33.25 -5.27 -30.63
CA GLY A 93 32.04 -5.68 -29.94
C GLY A 93 31.26 -4.51 -29.34
N LEU A 94 31.96 -3.56 -28.71
CA LEU A 94 31.38 -2.34 -28.14
C LEU A 94 30.74 -1.45 -29.22
N ALA A 95 31.46 -1.18 -30.33
CA ALA A 95 30.97 -0.35 -31.42
C ALA A 95 29.72 -0.94 -32.09
N VAL A 96 29.75 -2.24 -32.41
CA VAL A 96 28.60 -2.96 -33.00
C VAL A 96 27.41 -2.95 -32.04
N SER A 97 27.64 -3.14 -30.74
CA SER A 97 26.58 -3.17 -29.72
C SER A 97 25.90 -1.80 -29.55
N LEU A 98 26.68 -0.72 -29.57
CA LEU A 98 26.17 0.65 -29.50
C LEU A 98 25.37 1.03 -30.74
N LEU A 99 25.87 0.71 -31.94
CA LEU A 99 25.12 0.98 -33.18
C LEU A 99 23.82 0.18 -33.23
N LYS A 100 23.83 -1.08 -32.79
CA LYS A 100 22.61 -1.88 -32.65
C LYS A 100 21.62 -1.21 -31.71
N TYR A 101 22.07 -0.77 -30.54
CA TYR A 101 21.26 -0.02 -29.58
C TYR A 101 20.64 1.24 -30.18
N PHE A 102 21.42 2.05 -30.89
CA PHE A 102 20.92 3.26 -31.55
C PHE A 102 19.93 2.96 -32.68
N SER A 103 20.11 1.86 -33.40
CA SER A 103 19.17 1.45 -34.46
C SER A 103 17.80 1.05 -33.91
N GLU A 104 17.74 0.35 -32.78
CA GLU A 104 16.50 -0.13 -32.14
C GLU A 104 15.79 0.91 -31.26
N MET A 105 16.43 2.05 -30.97
CA MET A 105 15.82 3.11 -30.17
C MET A 105 14.57 3.71 -30.85
N PRO A 106 13.43 3.84 -30.13
CA PRO A 106 12.22 4.46 -30.67
C PRO A 106 12.43 5.91 -31.12
N GLU A 107 11.77 6.31 -32.21
CA GLU A 107 11.89 7.66 -32.77
C GLU A 107 11.45 8.75 -31.79
N VAL A 108 10.38 8.52 -31.03
CA VAL A 108 9.91 9.44 -29.98
C VAL A 108 10.99 9.71 -28.94
N VAL A 109 11.77 8.68 -28.58
CA VAL A 109 12.88 8.79 -27.62
C VAL A 109 14.06 9.54 -28.24
N LYS A 110 14.42 9.23 -29.49
CA LYS A 110 15.46 9.96 -30.24
C LYS A 110 15.12 11.44 -30.32
N ALA A 111 13.90 11.78 -30.73
CA ALA A 111 13.41 13.16 -30.82
C ALA A 111 13.43 13.87 -29.46
N ALA A 112 13.02 13.21 -28.38
CA ALA A 112 13.06 13.77 -27.03
C ALA A 112 14.49 14.04 -26.54
N LEU A 113 15.43 13.13 -26.82
CA LEU A 113 16.84 13.31 -26.48
C LEU A 113 17.44 14.47 -27.27
N SER A 114 17.23 14.53 -28.59
CA SER A 114 17.70 15.63 -29.44
C SER A 114 17.13 16.99 -29.00
N LYS A 115 15.84 17.06 -28.67
CA LYS A 115 15.21 18.28 -28.11
C LYS A 115 15.85 18.72 -26.81
N SER A 116 16.20 17.78 -25.92
CA SER A 116 16.84 18.11 -24.63
C SER A 116 18.24 18.72 -24.78
N VAL A 117 18.91 18.45 -25.89
CA VAL A 117 20.23 18.99 -26.23
C VAL A 117 20.09 20.37 -26.88
N LEU A 118 19.16 20.52 -27.81
CA LEU A 118 18.86 21.78 -28.50
C LEU A 118 18.38 22.89 -27.53
N GLY A 119 17.58 22.55 -26.52
CA GLY A 119 17.11 23.52 -25.51
C GLY A 119 18.20 24.12 -24.61
N ARG A 120 19.45 23.62 -24.67
CA ARG A 120 20.61 24.16 -23.93
C ARG A 120 21.69 24.78 -24.83
N GLY A 121 21.59 24.64 -26.15
CA GLY A 121 22.56 25.14 -27.12
C GLY A 121 22.15 26.50 -27.68
N ARG A 122 23.13 27.40 -27.88
CA ARG A 122 22.95 28.65 -28.64
C ARG A 122 22.37 28.31 -30.02
N ASN A 123 21.29 29.00 -30.40
CA ASN A 123 20.73 28.98 -31.75
C ASN A 123 21.85 29.18 -32.78
N GLY A 124 22.06 28.22 -33.70
CA GLY A 124 22.86 28.44 -34.92
C GLY A 124 23.99 27.45 -35.25
N VAL A 125 24.25 26.40 -34.47
CA VAL A 125 25.24 25.35 -34.84
C VAL A 125 24.53 24.16 -35.49
N PRO A 126 25.01 23.60 -36.62
CA PRO A 126 24.45 22.39 -37.22
C PRO A 126 24.43 21.27 -36.18
N VAL A 127 23.28 20.58 -36.05
CA VAL A 127 23.15 19.44 -35.13
C VAL A 127 24.09 18.34 -35.62
N PRO A 128 25.08 17.88 -34.82
CA PRO A 128 25.88 16.73 -35.19
C PRO A 128 24.98 15.53 -35.47
N ALA A 129 25.35 14.68 -36.42
CA ALA A 129 24.65 13.43 -36.64
C ALA A 129 24.67 12.62 -35.32
N MET A 130 23.49 12.36 -34.76
CA MET A 130 23.30 11.65 -33.50
C MET A 130 22.74 10.26 -33.80
N PHE A 131 23.18 9.27 -33.03
CA PHE A 131 22.70 7.88 -33.12
C PHE A 131 23.07 7.16 -34.42
N ASP A 132 24.14 7.59 -35.09
CA ASP A 132 24.67 6.99 -36.31
C ASP A 132 25.93 6.15 -36.05
N GLU A 133 26.50 5.61 -37.13
CA GLU A 133 27.71 4.78 -37.12
C GLU A 133 28.95 5.52 -36.62
N VAL A 134 29.08 6.82 -36.94
CA VAL A 134 30.18 7.67 -36.46
C VAL A 134 30.07 7.85 -34.95
N HIS A 135 28.89 8.21 -34.45
CA HIS A 135 28.65 8.41 -33.02
C HIS A 135 28.93 7.14 -32.20
N ALA A 136 28.51 5.97 -32.70
CA ALA A 136 28.76 4.69 -32.04
C ALA A 136 30.26 4.36 -31.97
N GLY A 137 31.01 4.58 -33.06
CA GLY A 137 32.47 4.38 -33.09
C GLY A 137 33.22 5.32 -32.13
N ASP A 138 32.87 6.61 -32.13
CA ASP A 138 33.46 7.61 -31.25
C ASP A 138 33.22 7.32 -29.76
N LEU A 139 32.04 6.80 -29.40
CA LEU A 139 31.75 6.40 -28.04
C LEU A 139 32.53 5.15 -27.62
N ALA A 140 32.56 4.13 -28.47
CA ALA A 140 33.28 2.88 -28.20
C ALA A 140 34.79 3.13 -28.01
N SER A 141 35.40 4.03 -28.78
CA SER A 141 36.83 4.35 -28.66
C SER A 141 37.23 5.01 -27.34
N ARG A 142 36.28 5.67 -26.66
CA ARG A 142 36.47 6.37 -25.37
C ARG A 142 36.08 5.54 -24.16
N MET A 143 35.59 4.32 -24.34
CA MET A 143 35.13 3.49 -23.25
C MET A 143 36.27 2.98 -22.38
N VAL A 144 36.13 3.10 -21.07
CA VAL A 144 37.10 2.65 -20.06
C VAL A 144 36.49 1.51 -19.25
N LYS A 145 37.31 0.51 -18.94
CA LYS A 145 36.92 -0.63 -18.10
C LYS A 145 36.68 -0.18 -16.65
N VAL A 146 35.60 -0.69 -16.06
CA VAL A 146 35.21 -0.45 -14.66
C VAL A 146 35.54 -1.68 -13.81
N GLU A 147 36.18 -1.49 -12.66
CA GLU A 147 36.61 -2.58 -11.78
C GLU A 147 35.53 -2.96 -10.74
N ASN A 148 34.74 -2.01 -10.25
CA ASN A 148 33.70 -2.24 -9.23
C ASN A 148 32.36 -2.73 -9.81
N ILE A 149 32.41 -3.77 -10.65
CA ILE A 149 31.25 -4.27 -11.42
C ILE A 149 30.09 -4.68 -10.50
N SER A 150 30.37 -5.39 -9.40
CA SER A 150 29.35 -5.90 -8.48
C SER A 150 28.51 -4.79 -7.82
N ASP A 151 29.15 -3.70 -7.40
CA ASP A 151 28.46 -2.54 -6.82
C ASP A 151 27.57 -1.84 -7.85
N VAL A 152 28.09 -1.65 -9.07
CA VAL A 152 27.33 -1.02 -10.16
C VAL A 152 26.13 -1.88 -10.56
N ILE A 153 26.28 -3.22 -10.63
CA ILE A 153 25.16 -4.13 -10.91
C ILE A 153 24.12 -4.05 -9.80
N ARG A 154 24.53 -4.04 -8.52
CA ARG A 154 23.60 -3.88 -7.38
C ARG A 154 22.79 -2.60 -7.50
N ASP A 155 23.45 -1.48 -7.78
CA ASP A 155 22.81 -0.17 -7.88
C ASP A 155 21.88 -0.06 -9.11
N ILE A 156 22.27 -0.63 -10.26
CA ILE A 156 21.39 -0.71 -11.44
C ILE A 156 20.16 -1.58 -11.17
N ARG A 157 20.33 -2.73 -10.49
CA ARG A 157 19.19 -3.60 -10.11
C ARG A 157 18.23 -2.89 -9.17
N ALA A 158 18.71 -2.08 -8.24
CA ALA A 158 17.87 -1.26 -7.38
C ALA A 158 17.14 -0.17 -8.19
N GLY A 159 17.85 0.52 -9.09
CA GLY A 159 17.30 1.63 -9.86
C GLY A 159 16.28 1.21 -10.93
N LEU A 160 16.48 0.04 -11.53
CA LEU A 160 15.64 -0.55 -12.58
C LEU A 160 14.81 -1.74 -12.06
N ALA A 161 14.51 -1.76 -10.75
CA ALA A 161 13.73 -2.81 -10.13
C ALA A 161 12.37 -3.04 -10.84
N GLU A 162 11.88 -4.28 -10.77
CA GLU A 162 10.57 -4.65 -11.31
C GLU A 162 9.45 -3.83 -10.65
N ARG A 163 8.55 -3.33 -11.49
CA ARG A 163 7.38 -2.53 -11.07
C ARG A 163 6.11 -3.21 -11.51
N ALA A 164 5.09 -3.11 -10.66
CA ALA A 164 3.76 -3.64 -10.93
C ALA A 164 2.64 -2.65 -10.56
N LEU A 165 1.42 -2.95 -11.00
CA LEU A 165 0.17 -2.34 -10.51
C LEU A 165 -0.73 -3.43 -9.90
N SER A 166 -1.10 -3.25 -8.63
CA SER A 166 -2.16 -4.06 -7.99
C SER A 166 -3.56 -3.61 -8.34
N HIS A 167 -3.82 -2.30 -8.46
CA HIS A 167 -5.17 -1.77 -8.64
C HIS A 167 -5.23 -0.70 -9.71
N VAL A 168 -6.31 -0.73 -10.51
CA VAL A 168 -6.61 0.26 -11.55
C VAL A 168 -8.10 0.62 -11.53
N ASP A 169 -8.41 1.85 -11.91
CA ASP A 169 -9.78 2.33 -12.12
C ASP A 169 -10.15 2.30 -13.61
N MET A 170 -11.41 1.98 -13.90
CA MET A 170 -11.96 1.85 -15.25
C MET A 170 -13.38 2.41 -15.31
N ASP A 171 -13.69 3.10 -16.41
CA ASP A 171 -15.04 3.59 -16.70
C ASP A 171 -15.77 2.61 -17.60
N VAL A 172 -16.99 2.26 -17.26
CA VAL A 172 -17.86 1.39 -18.07
C VAL A 172 -19.10 2.18 -18.46
N VAL A 173 -19.16 2.54 -19.73
CA VAL A 173 -20.24 3.33 -20.31
C VAL A 173 -21.24 2.39 -20.97
N LEU A 174 -22.46 2.37 -20.44
CA LEU A 174 -23.60 1.66 -21.03
C LEU A 174 -24.41 2.61 -21.92
N PRO A 175 -25.15 2.07 -22.91
CA PRO A 175 -26.05 2.89 -23.72
C PRO A 175 -27.12 3.60 -22.88
N PRO A 176 -27.59 4.78 -23.29
CA PRO A 176 -28.64 5.50 -22.56
C PRO A 176 -29.91 4.64 -22.42
N GLY A 177 -30.52 4.62 -21.23
CA GLY A 177 -31.70 3.81 -20.92
C GLY A 177 -31.43 2.35 -20.51
N SER A 178 -30.17 1.95 -20.34
CA SER A 178 -29.78 0.55 -20.02
C SER A 178 -29.90 0.14 -18.54
N ILE A 179 -30.19 1.09 -17.64
CA ILE A 179 -30.32 0.94 -16.19
C ILE A 179 -31.72 1.41 -15.84
N SER A 180 -32.55 0.51 -15.31
CA SER A 180 -33.93 0.77 -14.89
C SER A 180 -33.99 1.27 -13.44
N ASP A 181 -34.95 2.15 -13.15
CA ASP A 181 -35.21 2.62 -11.79
C ASP A 181 -35.92 1.52 -10.97
N PRO A 182 -35.61 1.37 -9.66
CA PRO A 182 -36.13 0.30 -8.83
C PRO A 182 -37.65 0.32 -8.60
N GLN A 183 -38.36 1.39 -8.98
CA GLN A 183 -39.81 1.52 -8.82
C GLN A 183 -40.63 0.86 -9.96
N ASP A 184 -40.01 0.53 -11.10
CA ASP A 184 -40.74 0.11 -12.31
C ASP A 184 -41.04 -1.41 -12.41
N LYS A 185 -40.74 -2.21 -11.38
CA LYS A 185 -40.81 -3.70 -11.48
C LYS A 185 -41.57 -4.40 -10.35
N GLU A 186 -42.77 -3.92 -10.01
CA GLU A 186 -43.74 -4.72 -9.23
C GLU A 186 -44.52 -5.75 -10.08
N GLY A 187 -44.28 -5.85 -11.40
CA GLY A 187 -45.15 -6.61 -12.31
C GLY A 187 -44.52 -7.68 -13.22
N ALA A 188 -43.25 -8.07 -13.04
CA ALA A 188 -42.61 -9.02 -13.96
C ALA A 188 -41.61 -9.95 -13.24
N ILE A 189 -42.13 -10.91 -12.47
CA ILE A 189 -41.41 -12.11 -12.06
C ILE A 189 -42.34 -13.29 -12.32
N GLU A 190 -42.46 -13.67 -13.59
CA GLU A 190 -42.91 -15.00 -13.96
C GLU A 190 -41.84 -15.58 -14.89
N ASP A 191 -41.35 -16.76 -14.50
CA ASP A 191 -40.59 -17.73 -15.27
C ASP A 191 -39.13 -17.40 -15.64
N ASP A 192 -38.20 -17.61 -14.70
CA ASP A 192 -37.01 -18.43 -14.99
C ASP A 192 -36.46 -19.07 -13.70
N GLU A 193 -36.67 -20.38 -13.54
CA GLU A 193 -36.10 -21.18 -12.47
C GLU A 193 -34.63 -21.46 -12.75
N GLY A 194 -33.72 -20.64 -12.21
CA GLY A 194 -32.30 -20.99 -12.20
C GLY A 194 -31.35 -19.88 -11.74
N ILE A 195 -30.68 -20.14 -10.60
CA ILE A 195 -29.41 -19.55 -10.13
C ILE A 195 -29.53 -18.35 -9.17
N ASP A 196 -28.77 -18.45 -8.07
CA ASP A 196 -28.39 -17.38 -7.11
C ASP A 196 -28.07 -16.02 -7.80
N GLU A 197 -29.06 -15.16 -8.04
CA GLU A 197 -28.84 -13.83 -8.61
C GLU A 197 -28.73 -12.73 -7.53
N ASP A 198 -27.63 -11.97 -7.58
CA ASP A 198 -27.43 -10.72 -6.85
C ASP A 198 -28.54 -9.72 -7.23
N PRO A 199 -29.44 -9.30 -6.30
CA PRO A 199 -30.59 -8.45 -6.60
C PRO A 199 -30.22 -7.13 -7.28
N SER A 200 -28.97 -6.67 -7.13
CA SER A 200 -28.49 -5.45 -7.78
C SER A 200 -28.31 -5.58 -9.29
N LEU A 201 -28.29 -6.81 -9.84
CA LEU A 201 -28.12 -7.07 -11.27
C LEU A 201 -29.41 -6.89 -12.09
N CYS A 202 -30.59 -7.05 -11.48
CA CYS A 202 -31.90 -6.98 -12.14
C CYS A 202 -32.17 -5.64 -12.86
N ARG A 203 -31.45 -4.58 -12.46
CA ARG A 203 -31.56 -3.23 -13.04
C ARG A 203 -30.91 -3.09 -14.42
N TYR A 204 -29.99 -3.99 -14.80
CA TYR A 204 -29.19 -3.87 -16.03
C TYR A 204 -29.78 -4.65 -17.23
N GLY A 205 -30.91 -5.35 -17.03
CA GLY A 205 -31.59 -6.13 -18.07
C GLY A 205 -30.63 -7.04 -18.85
N LYS A 206 -30.59 -6.91 -20.18
CA LYS A 206 -29.73 -7.70 -21.06
C LYS A 206 -28.22 -7.56 -20.81
N TYR A 207 -27.78 -6.52 -20.11
CA TYR A 207 -26.37 -6.31 -19.77
C TYR A 207 -25.98 -6.89 -18.40
N ALA A 208 -26.93 -7.43 -17.64
CA ALA A 208 -26.67 -8.03 -16.32
C ALA A 208 -25.56 -9.09 -16.33
N PRO A 209 -25.46 -10.01 -17.33
CA PRO A 209 -24.37 -10.98 -17.39
C PRO A 209 -22.99 -10.31 -17.51
N LEU A 210 -22.88 -9.26 -18.33
CA LEU A 210 -21.64 -8.51 -18.51
C LEU A 210 -21.25 -7.76 -17.22
N VAL A 211 -22.22 -7.13 -16.56
CA VAL A 211 -22.02 -6.41 -15.29
C VAL A 211 -21.61 -7.37 -14.16
N LYS A 212 -22.14 -8.60 -14.15
CA LYS A 212 -21.76 -9.67 -13.22
C LYS A 212 -20.28 -10.05 -13.34
N LEU A 213 -19.72 -10.05 -14.56
CA LEU A 213 -18.30 -10.35 -14.80
C LEU A 213 -17.35 -9.25 -14.29
N LEU A 214 -17.84 -8.02 -14.09
CA LEU A 214 -17.08 -6.91 -13.51
C LEU A 214 -16.91 -7.01 -11.98
N GLY A 215 -17.38 -8.10 -11.38
CA GLY A 215 -17.14 -8.45 -9.98
C GLY A 215 -18.27 -8.02 -9.05
N THR A 216 -17.97 -7.91 -7.76
CA THR A 216 -18.98 -7.66 -6.71
C THR A 216 -19.27 -6.16 -6.57
N PRO A 217 -20.50 -5.77 -6.18
CA PRO A 217 -20.81 -4.40 -5.78
C PRO A 217 -19.80 -3.90 -4.74
N ALA A 218 -19.23 -2.74 -4.99
CA ALA A 218 -18.30 -2.09 -4.09
C ALA A 218 -18.79 -0.68 -3.78
N PHE A 219 -18.35 -0.13 -2.65
CA PHE A 219 -18.90 1.12 -2.13
C PHE A 219 -17.79 2.09 -1.76
N ILE A 220 -17.91 3.35 -2.22
CA ILE A 220 -17.08 4.47 -1.81
C ILE A 220 -17.90 5.31 -0.83
N PRO A 221 -17.43 5.51 0.42
CA PRO A 221 -18.13 6.34 1.39
C PRO A 221 -18.44 7.73 0.84
N THR A 222 -19.68 8.19 0.98
CA THR A 222 -20.05 9.59 0.75
C THR A 222 -19.76 10.41 2.00
N SER A 223 -19.77 11.74 1.90
CA SER A 223 -19.68 12.66 3.05
C SER A 223 -20.78 12.41 4.09
N LYS A 224 -21.98 12.02 3.63
CA LYS A 224 -23.11 11.49 4.43
C LYS A 224 -22.90 10.05 4.96
N LEU A 225 -21.71 9.49 4.79
CA LEU A 225 -21.38 8.16 5.30
C LEU A 225 -20.00 8.18 5.95
N ARG A 226 -19.67 9.27 6.63
CA ARG A 226 -18.42 9.36 7.40
C ARG A 226 -18.54 8.44 8.61
N ARG A 227 -18.10 7.19 8.41
CA ARG A 227 -17.83 6.25 9.49
C ARG A 227 -16.93 6.93 10.51
N ALA A 228 -17.37 6.99 11.77
CA ALA A 228 -16.41 7.03 12.87
C ALA A 228 -15.46 5.81 12.70
N PRO A 229 -14.18 5.91 13.08
CA PRO A 229 -13.23 4.80 12.96
C PRO A 229 -13.61 3.68 13.94
N SER A 230 -14.63 2.90 13.59
CA SER A 230 -14.91 1.62 14.20
C SER A 230 -13.99 0.59 13.57
N LYS A 231 -13.45 -0.26 14.45
CA LYS A 231 -12.60 -1.40 14.14
C LYS A 231 -13.17 -2.20 12.95
N PRO A 232 -12.33 -2.89 12.15
CA PRO A 232 -12.82 -3.73 11.07
C PRO A 232 -13.85 -4.71 11.63
N THR A 233 -15.12 -4.51 11.29
CA THR A 233 -16.19 -5.44 11.60
C THR A 233 -15.84 -6.74 10.89
N SER A 234 -15.38 -7.72 11.65
CA SER A 234 -15.28 -9.10 11.21
C SER A 234 -16.70 -9.62 11.03
N LEU A 235 -17.34 -9.25 9.92
CA LEU A 235 -18.58 -9.87 9.49
C LEU A 235 -18.28 -11.36 9.35
N VAL A 236 -18.86 -12.14 10.26
CA VAL A 236 -18.69 -13.58 10.35
C VAL A 236 -19.22 -14.17 9.03
N ARG A 237 -18.35 -14.87 8.29
CA ARG A 237 -18.66 -15.49 6.99
C ARG A 237 -19.48 -16.78 7.14
N GLY A 238 -20.47 -16.79 8.02
CA GLY A 238 -21.41 -17.89 8.19
C GLY A 238 -22.59 -17.71 7.24
N ARG A 239 -22.89 -18.74 6.43
CA ARG A 239 -24.11 -18.78 5.60
C ARG A 239 -25.35 -19.26 6.36
N SER A 240 -25.19 -19.81 7.57
CA SER A 240 -26.26 -20.38 8.40
C SER A 240 -26.58 -19.48 9.60
N PHE A 241 -27.86 -19.26 9.88
CA PHE A 241 -28.34 -18.52 11.06
C PHE A 241 -28.44 -19.48 12.26
N LEU A 242 -27.38 -19.53 13.06
CA LEU A 242 -27.26 -20.49 14.18
C LEU A 242 -28.19 -20.10 15.35
N LYS A 243 -28.57 -21.07 16.19
CA LYS A 243 -29.38 -20.85 17.39
C LYS A 243 -28.82 -19.76 18.31
N ASP A 244 -27.52 -19.82 18.61
CA ASP A 244 -26.86 -18.83 19.47
C ASP A 244 -26.94 -17.42 18.86
N GLN A 245 -26.92 -17.31 17.53
CA GLN A 245 -27.08 -16.05 16.81
C GLN A 245 -28.52 -15.53 16.89
N LYS A 246 -29.52 -16.40 16.74
CA LYS A 246 -30.94 -16.06 16.90
C LYS A 246 -31.24 -15.56 18.32
N GLU A 247 -30.71 -16.25 19.33
CA GLU A 247 -30.86 -15.84 20.73
C GLU A 247 -30.16 -14.50 21.01
N SER A 248 -28.94 -14.31 20.47
CA SER A 248 -28.19 -13.05 20.57
C SER A 248 -28.94 -11.88 19.93
N VAL A 249 -29.48 -12.06 18.72
CA VAL A 249 -30.30 -11.04 18.03
C VAL A 249 -31.51 -10.65 18.88
N ARG A 250 -32.26 -11.63 19.38
CA ARG A 250 -33.46 -11.37 20.18
C ARG A 250 -33.13 -10.67 21.50
N ARG A 251 -32.03 -11.06 22.15
CA ARG A 251 -31.55 -10.42 23.39
C ARG A 251 -31.21 -8.95 23.20
N GLU A 252 -30.46 -8.62 22.14
CA GLU A 252 -30.09 -7.23 21.83
C GLU A 252 -31.33 -6.38 21.47
N MET A 253 -32.32 -6.96 20.78
CA MET A 253 -33.59 -6.30 20.51
C MET A 253 -34.36 -5.97 21.79
N CYS A 254 -34.42 -6.90 22.76
CA CYS A 254 -35.00 -6.64 24.08
C CYS A 254 -34.21 -5.57 24.86
N GLU A 255 -32.88 -5.59 24.80
CA GLU A 255 -32.05 -4.58 25.45
C GLU A 255 -32.33 -3.16 24.94
N ILE A 256 -32.57 -2.99 23.63
CA ILE A 256 -32.95 -1.69 23.08
C ILE A 256 -34.24 -1.19 23.73
N VAL A 257 -35.26 -2.04 23.87
CA VAL A 257 -36.55 -1.68 24.46
C VAL A 257 -36.42 -1.34 25.94
N ASP A 258 -35.73 -2.20 26.72
CA ASP A 258 -35.51 -1.97 28.15
C ASP A 258 -34.76 -0.66 28.42
N THR A 259 -33.74 -0.39 27.59
CA THR A 259 -32.94 0.84 27.73
C THR A 259 -33.68 2.07 27.21
N GLU A 260 -34.61 1.91 26.25
CA GLU A 260 -35.47 2.99 25.77
C GLU A 260 -36.53 3.35 26.80
N GLU A 261 -37.15 2.38 27.46
CA GLU A 261 -38.11 2.63 28.55
C GLU A 261 -37.48 3.41 29.70
N ARG A 262 -36.26 3.02 30.10
CA ARG A 262 -35.49 3.77 31.11
C ARG A 262 -35.13 5.16 30.62
N TYR A 263 -34.80 5.33 29.34
CA TYR A 263 -34.46 6.63 28.77
C TYR A 263 -35.67 7.55 28.74
N VAL A 264 -36.80 7.09 28.21
CA VAL A 264 -38.08 7.83 28.17
C VAL A 264 -38.50 8.22 29.59
N SER A 265 -38.39 7.32 30.57
CA SER A 265 -38.68 7.63 31.98
C SER A 265 -37.82 8.77 32.53
N LYS A 266 -36.52 8.79 32.22
CA LYS A 266 -35.61 9.87 32.64
C LYS A 266 -35.92 11.20 31.96
N ILE A 267 -36.26 11.18 30.67
CA ILE A 267 -36.65 12.40 29.94
C ILE A 267 -38.00 12.91 30.43
N TYR A 268 -38.92 12.01 30.77
CA TYR A 268 -40.20 12.36 31.38
C TYR A 268 -39.98 13.09 32.72
N GLU A 269 -39.13 12.56 33.61
CA GLU A 269 -38.73 13.24 34.87
C GLU A 269 -38.10 14.62 34.59
N LEU A 270 -37.20 14.70 33.60
CA LEU A 270 -36.55 15.97 33.22
C LEU A 270 -37.55 17.02 32.70
N VAL A 271 -38.55 16.62 31.92
CA VAL A 271 -39.55 17.53 31.34
C VAL A 271 -40.63 17.90 32.35
N HIS A 272 -41.25 16.90 32.99
CA HIS A 272 -42.42 17.10 33.83
C HIS A 272 -42.09 17.51 35.26
N ASP A 273 -41.08 16.90 35.88
CA ASP A 273 -40.77 17.17 37.29
C ASP A 273 -39.78 18.31 37.44
N ILE A 274 -38.84 18.45 36.49
CA ILE A 274 -37.79 19.47 36.55
C ILE A 274 -38.17 20.70 35.71
N ALA A 275 -38.27 20.56 34.38
CA ALA A 275 -38.43 21.70 33.49
C ALA A 275 -39.75 22.47 33.69
N ASN A 276 -40.88 21.76 33.88
CA ASN A 276 -42.18 22.39 34.08
C ASN A 276 -42.29 23.16 35.41
N GLU A 277 -41.69 22.67 36.50
CA GLU A 277 -41.62 23.42 37.76
C GLU A 277 -40.83 24.73 37.60
N PHE A 278 -39.75 24.72 36.82
CA PHE A 278 -38.96 25.92 36.54
C PHE A 278 -39.71 26.89 35.61
N ARG A 279 -40.39 26.38 34.58
CA ARG A 279 -41.22 27.18 33.65
C ARG A 279 -42.39 27.86 34.38
N LEU A 280 -43.11 27.16 35.26
CA LEU A 280 -44.24 27.70 36.02
C LEU A 280 -43.84 28.86 36.94
N LYS A 281 -42.66 28.80 37.57
CA LYS A 281 -42.19 29.86 38.49
C LYS A 281 -41.52 31.03 37.76
N ALA A 282 -41.00 30.82 36.55
CA ALA A 282 -40.56 31.91 35.69
C ALA A 282 -41.74 32.79 35.24
N LYS A 283 -42.90 32.17 34.97
CA LYS A 283 -44.15 32.88 34.64
C LYS A 283 -44.77 33.64 35.82
N GLY A 284 -44.49 33.22 37.07
CA GLY A 284 -44.95 33.87 38.30
C GLY A 284 -44.04 34.99 38.85
N LYS A 285 -43.14 35.54 38.04
CA LYS A 285 -42.07 36.46 38.51
C LYS A 285 -42.60 37.84 38.92
N GLY A 286 -42.29 38.26 40.15
CA GLY A 286 -42.33 39.67 40.57
C GLY A 286 -41.10 40.45 40.09
N LEU A 287 -41.29 41.72 39.72
CA LEU A 287 -40.34 42.64 39.05
C LEU A 287 -38.99 42.89 39.77
N GLY A 288 -38.71 42.27 40.93
CA GLY A 288 -37.50 42.46 41.73
C GLY A 288 -36.68 41.19 42.05
N SER A 289 -36.98 40.02 41.47
CA SER A 289 -36.24 38.79 41.78
C SER A 289 -35.02 38.54 40.87
N GLN A 290 -33.90 38.10 41.45
CA GLN A 290 -32.67 37.65 40.76
C GLN A 290 -32.80 36.24 40.14
N SER A 291 -34.02 35.78 39.87
CA SER A 291 -34.27 34.47 39.24
C SER A 291 -34.17 34.56 37.71
N PRO A 292 -33.74 33.48 37.02
CA PRO A 292 -33.56 33.47 35.56
C PRO A 292 -34.83 33.89 34.82
N ASN A 293 -34.68 34.66 33.74
CA ASN A 293 -35.79 35.08 32.87
C ASN A 293 -36.30 33.91 32.02
N GLU A 294 -37.55 33.98 31.56
CA GLU A 294 -38.20 32.96 30.72
C GLU A 294 -37.35 32.59 29.48
N ASN A 295 -36.85 33.60 28.76
CA ASN A 295 -35.96 33.40 27.59
C ASN A 295 -34.62 32.72 27.94
N SER A 296 -34.09 32.93 29.16
CA SER A 296 -32.85 32.27 29.59
C SER A 296 -33.08 30.82 30.05
N LEU A 297 -34.29 30.53 30.57
CA LEU A 297 -34.73 29.17 30.90
C LEU A 297 -35.09 28.36 29.66
N GLU A 298 -35.68 28.98 28.63
CA GLU A 298 -35.91 28.36 27.32
C GLU A 298 -34.59 27.93 26.64
N ARG A 299 -33.48 28.63 26.89
CA ARG A 299 -32.16 28.19 26.40
C ARG A 299 -31.63 26.97 27.15
N LEU A 300 -31.98 26.76 28.42
CA LEU A 300 -31.54 25.60 29.21
C LEU A 300 -32.48 24.40 29.01
N PHE A 301 -33.78 24.64 28.82
CA PHE A 301 -34.81 23.64 28.55
C PHE A 301 -35.54 23.98 27.23
N PRO A 302 -34.86 23.79 26.09
CA PRO A 302 -35.41 24.16 24.78
C PRO A 302 -36.68 23.37 24.46
N PRO A 303 -37.62 23.94 23.67
CA PRO A 303 -38.89 23.28 23.33
C PRO A 303 -38.71 22.01 22.50
N CYS A 304 -37.55 21.82 21.87
CA CYS A 304 -37.20 20.55 21.22
C CYS A 304 -37.04 19.39 22.23
N LEU A 305 -36.84 19.66 23.52
CA LEU A 305 -36.81 18.61 24.57
C LEU A 305 -38.18 17.95 24.75
N ASP A 306 -39.26 18.74 24.70
CA ASP A 306 -40.63 18.22 24.77
C ASP A 306 -40.94 17.37 23.52
N GLN A 307 -40.43 17.77 22.35
CA GLN A 307 -40.52 16.99 21.11
C GLN A 307 -39.71 15.69 21.17
N ILE A 308 -38.53 15.70 21.80
CA ILE A 308 -37.74 14.48 22.05
C ILE A 308 -38.55 13.51 22.91
N LEU A 309 -39.16 13.96 24.00
CA LEU A 309 -40.00 13.11 24.84
C LEU A 309 -41.15 12.48 24.05
N GLU A 310 -41.88 13.27 23.26
CA GLU A 310 -43.01 12.80 22.46
C GLU A 310 -42.57 11.76 21.42
N VAL A 311 -41.54 12.07 20.64
CA VAL A 311 -41.06 11.21 19.55
C VAL A 311 -40.45 9.91 20.09
N ASN A 312 -39.70 9.97 21.20
CA ASN A 312 -39.13 8.77 21.82
C ASN A 312 -40.18 7.91 22.53
N SER A 313 -41.23 8.50 23.10
CA SER A 313 -42.34 7.72 23.68
C SER A 313 -43.09 6.93 22.60
N GLN A 314 -43.41 7.56 21.47
CA GLN A 314 -44.05 6.87 20.35
C GLN A 314 -43.13 5.83 19.69
N PHE A 315 -41.83 6.10 19.65
CA PHE A 315 -40.83 5.13 19.20
C PHE A 315 -40.80 3.90 20.09
N LEU A 316 -40.79 4.06 21.42
CA LEU A 316 -40.85 2.99 22.40
C LEU A 316 -42.07 2.09 22.20
N ASP A 317 -43.25 2.69 22.02
CA ASP A 317 -44.49 1.95 21.77
C ASP A 317 -44.41 1.13 20.47
N ALA A 318 -43.82 1.70 19.41
CA ALA A 318 -43.67 1.02 18.12
C ALA A 318 -42.69 -0.17 18.17
N ILE A 319 -41.55 -0.03 18.86
CA ILE A 319 -40.59 -1.14 18.99
C ILE A 319 -41.10 -2.23 19.94
N ARG A 320 -41.87 -1.87 20.98
CA ARG A 320 -42.51 -2.82 21.90
C ARG A 320 -43.57 -3.64 21.19
N ALA A 321 -44.45 -3.01 20.41
CA ALA A 321 -45.47 -3.71 19.63
C ALA A 321 -44.88 -4.80 18.71
N VAL A 322 -43.77 -4.49 18.02
CA VAL A 322 -43.10 -5.48 17.15
C VAL A 322 -42.53 -6.65 17.95
N LEU A 323 -41.97 -6.42 19.15
CA LEU A 323 -41.47 -7.52 19.98
C LEU A 323 -42.60 -8.40 20.50
N ASP A 324 -43.71 -7.81 20.96
CA ASP A 324 -44.86 -8.53 21.51
C ASP A 324 -45.54 -9.38 20.43
N GLU A 325 -45.69 -8.84 19.21
CA GLU A 325 -46.29 -9.57 18.07
C GLU A 325 -45.43 -10.76 17.61
N THR A 326 -44.10 -10.65 17.71
CA THR A 326 -43.15 -11.65 17.21
C THR A 326 -42.64 -12.62 18.28
N GLU A 327 -43.07 -12.45 19.54
CA GLU A 327 -42.55 -13.22 20.68
C GLU A 327 -42.78 -14.73 20.54
N ASN A 328 -44.03 -15.13 20.26
CA ASN A 328 -44.39 -16.55 20.17
C ASN A 328 -43.72 -17.25 18.98
N GLU A 329 -43.58 -16.57 17.84
CA GLU A 329 -42.90 -17.11 16.65
C GLU A 329 -41.38 -17.24 16.88
N ALA A 330 -40.77 -16.25 17.52
CA ALA A 330 -39.33 -16.27 17.81
C ALA A 330 -38.97 -17.38 18.80
N ILE A 331 -39.80 -17.62 19.82
CA ILE A 331 -39.61 -18.72 20.77
C ILE A 331 -39.71 -20.07 20.06
N ALA A 332 -40.70 -20.23 19.17
CA ALA A 332 -40.88 -21.46 18.40
C ALA A 332 -39.71 -21.73 17.44
N ASP A 333 -39.15 -20.70 16.79
CA ASP A 333 -38.02 -20.83 15.88
C ASP A 333 -36.70 -21.15 16.61
N ILE A 334 -36.46 -20.54 17.78
CA ILE A 334 -35.28 -20.83 18.61
C ILE A 334 -35.35 -22.27 19.19
N GLN A 335 -36.56 -22.77 19.46
CA GLN A 335 -36.78 -24.12 19.99
C GLN A 335 -36.76 -25.20 18.91
N ALA A 336 -37.22 -24.92 17.68
CA ALA A 336 -37.27 -25.89 16.59
C ALA A 336 -35.88 -26.43 16.18
N ASP A 337 -34.80 -25.68 16.41
CA ASP A 337 -33.42 -26.12 16.15
C ASP A 337 -32.87 -27.10 17.22
N MET A 338 -33.63 -27.43 18.28
CA MET A 338 -33.25 -28.46 19.28
C MET A 338 -33.53 -29.90 18.83
N ASP A 339 -34.49 -30.12 17.93
CA ASP A 339 -35.02 -31.47 17.67
C ASP A 339 -34.41 -32.17 16.43
N THR A 340 -33.56 -31.49 15.66
CA THR A 340 -32.91 -32.06 14.46
C THR A 340 -31.47 -32.49 14.72
N GLY A 341 -31.32 -33.44 15.66
CA GLY A 341 -30.13 -34.30 15.77
C GLY A 341 -30.29 -35.66 15.08
N SER A 342 -31.40 -35.90 14.36
CA SER A 342 -31.70 -37.21 13.76
C SER A 342 -32.15 -37.09 12.31
N THR A 343 -31.48 -37.87 11.45
CA THR A 343 -31.76 -38.16 10.04
C THR A 343 -33.26 -38.26 9.70
N GLY A 344 -33.72 -37.49 8.71
CA GLY A 344 -35.06 -37.70 8.14
C GLY A 344 -35.57 -36.60 7.21
N SER A 345 -35.43 -36.80 5.91
CA SER A 345 -36.22 -36.14 4.86
C SER A 345 -37.71 -36.31 5.14
N ARG A 346 -38.46 -35.20 5.30
CA ARG A 346 -39.88 -35.11 4.95
C ARG A 346 -40.24 -33.71 4.45
N THR A 347 -40.69 -33.69 3.20
CA THR A 347 -41.43 -32.63 2.54
C THR A 347 -42.77 -32.36 3.24
N GLY A 348 -43.20 -31.09 3.28
CA GLY A 348 -44.61 -30.74 3.48
C GLY A 348 -44.90 -29.47 4.29
N LYS A 349 -45.24 -28.38 3.58
CA LYS A 349 -46.26 -27.37 3.92
C LYS A 349 -46.25 -26.77 5.35
N SER A 350 -45.59 -25.62 5.48
CA SER A 350 -46.23 -24.40 5.99
C SER A 350 -45.37 -23.21 5.54
N GLY A 351 -46.00 -22.15 5.03
CA GLY A 351 -45.31 -20.91 4.69
C GLY A 351 -44.72 -20.29 5.96
N ARG A 352 -43.49 -20.67 6.31
CA ARG A 352 -42.75 -20.08 7.43
C ARG A 352 -42.59 -18.59 7.13
N SER A 353 -43.07 -17.76 8.06
CA SER A 353 -42.98 -16.31 7.99
C SER A 353 -41.55 -15.91 7.65
N MET A 354 -41.40 -15.02 6.67
CA MET A 354 -40.11 -14.55 6.17
C MET A 354 -39.28 -13.80 7.25
N ASP A 355 -39.82 -13.66 8.47
CA ASP A 355 -39.26 -12.92 9.60
C ASP A 355 -39.61 -13.56 10.97
N ALA A 356 -39.34 -14.86 11.16
CA ALA A 356 -39.68 -15.56 12.41
C ALA A 356 -39.04 -14.97 13.69
N THR A 357 -37.92 -14.24 13.58
CA THR A 357 -37.27 -13.54 14.72
C THR A 357 -37.80 -12.12 14.93
N GLY A 358 -38.55 -11.56 13.97
CA GLY A 358 -39.04 -10.17 13.99
C GLY A 358 -37.99 -9.10 13.62
N ALA A 359 -36.81 -9.51 13.16
CA ALA A 359 -35.68 -8.61 12.87
C ALA A 359 -35.96 -7.71 11.66
N VAL A 360 -36.70 -8.19 10.66
CA VAL A 360 -37.06 -7.39 9.47
C VAL A 360 -38.07 -6.31 9.85
N ALA A 361 -39.13 -6.67 10.57
CA ALA A 361 -40.12 -5.72 11.08
C ALA A 361 -39.46 -4.66 11.97
N PHE A 362 -38.60 -5.08 12.90
CA PHE A 362 -37.86 -4.19 13.78
C PHE A 362 -36.98 -3.21 13.00
N SER A 363 -36.23 -3.71 12.02
CA SER A 363 -35.35 -2.86 11.18
C SER A 363 -36.11 -1.79 10.38
N LYS A 364 -37.32 -2.11 9.91
CA LYS A 364 -38.20 -1.14 9.21
C LYS A 364 -38.71 -0.05 10.14
N VAL A 365 -39.05 -0.41 11.39
CA VAL A 365 -39.44 0.57 12.42
C VAL A 365 -38.30 1.55 12.68
N LEU A 366 -37.06 1.06 12.88
CA LEU A 366 -35.90 1.93 13.05
C LEU A 366 -35.70 2.90 11.87
N LEU A 367 -35.82 2.38 10.65
CA LEU A 367 -35.67 3.17 9.42
C LEU A 367 -36.74 4.26 9.28
N HIS A 368 -37.97 4.01 9.76
CA HIS A 368 -39.07 4.97 9.73
C HIS A 368 -38.95 6.05 10.81
N TRP A 369 -38.46 5.70 12.01
CA TRP A 369 -38.45 6.61 13.17
C TRP A 369 -37.21 7.48 13.26
N PHE A 370 -36.01 6.97 12.93
CA PHE A 370 -34.79 7.77 13.05
C PHE A 370 -34.74 9.06 12.21
N PRO A 371 -35.33 9.14 11.00
CA PRO A 371 -35.46 10.42 10.30
C PRO A 371 -36.21 11.49 11.10
N LYS A 372 -37.19 11.10 11.93
CA LYS A 372 -37.92 12.03 12.81
C LYS A 372 -37.05 12.56 13.95
N PHE A 373 -36.00 11.83 14.33
CA PHE A 373 -35.04 12.28 15.35
C PHE A 373 -34.17 13.45 14.83
N ALA A 374 -33.99 13.56 13.51
CA ALA A 374 -33.07 14.53 12.94
C ALA A 374 -33.40 15.98 13.30
N SER A 375 -34.69 16.36 13.27
CA SER A 375 -35.10 17.74 13.54
C SER A 375 -34.93 18.12 15.02
N CYS A 376 -35.41 17.29 15.94
CA CYS A 376 -35.42 17.58 17.37
C CYS A 376 -34.03 17.41 18.03
N TYR A 377 -33.32 16.32 17.73
CA TYR A 377 -31.98 16.09 18.29
C TYR A 377 -30.95 17.07 17.75
N THR A 378 -30.99 17.46 16.47
CA THR A 378 -30.04 18.47 15.94
C THR A 378 -30.18 19.80 16.67
N GLN A 379 -31.41 20.23 16.95
CA GLN A 379 -31.66 21.47 17.70
C GLN A 379 -31.18 21.35 19.15
N TYR A 380 -31.43 20.20 19.79
CA TYR A 380 -30.99 19.95 21.17
C TYR A 380 -29.47 19.87 21.30
N MET A 381 -28.79 19.21 20.36
CA MET A 381 -27.33 19.09 20.31
C MET A 381 -26.67 20.48 20.24
N ARG A 382 -27.15 21.36 19.37
CA ARG A 382 -26.67 22.75 19.27
C ARG A 382 -26.82 23.51 20.59
N ALA A 383 -28.02 23.44 21.18
CA ALA A 383 -28.30 24.08 22.47
C ALA A 383 -27.42 23.50 23.60
N SER A 384 -27.13 22.20 23.56
CA SER A 384 -26.38 21.51 24.60
C SER A 384 -24.93 21.98 24.78
N THR A 385 -24.32 22.53 23.72
CA THR A 385 -22.98 23.13 23.79
C THR A 385 -22.92 24.33 24.73
N GLU A 386 -24.04 25.05 24.90
CA GLU A 386 -24.15 26.24 25.74
C GLU A 386 -24.58 25.91 27.18
N PHE A 387 -25.12 24.72 27.44
CA PHE A 387 -25.66 24.33 28.76
C PHE A 387 -24.64 24.48 29.91
N PRO A 388 -23.36 24.08 29.80
CA PRO A 388 -22.40 24.24 30.89
C PRO A 388 -22.17 25.70 31.27
N GLN A 389 -22.14 26.61 30.27
CA GLN A 389 -21.92 28.04 30.47
C GLN A 389 -23.16 28.69 31.10
N ILE A 390 -24.34 28.37 30.58
CA ILE A 390 -25.63 28.86 31.09
C ILE A 390 -25.85 28.42 32.54
N LEU A 391 -25.63 27.12 32.82
CA LEU A 391 -25.82 26.57 34.16
C LEU A 391 -24.83 27.15 35.18
N SER A 392 -23.56 27.34 34.79
CA SER A 392 -22.56 27.98 35.64
C SER A 392 -22.89 29.46 35.90
N GLY A 393 -23.47 30.14 34.91
CA GLY A 393 -24.00 31.50 35.06
C GLY A 393 -25.11 31.58 36.10
N PHE A 394 -26.08 30.66 36.06
CA PHE A 394 -27.20 30.64 37.01
C PHE A 394 -26.83 30.20 38.43
N LEU A 395 -25.77 29.39 38.57
CA LEU A 395 -25.30 28.91 39.87
C LEU A 395 -24.44 29.95 40.62
N ARG A 396 -23.81 30.87 39.90
CA ARG A 396 -22.98 31.94 40.48
C ARG A 396 -23.80 32.89 41.37
N ASP A 397 -25.09 33.05 41.09
CA ASP A 397 -26.01 33.89 41.87
C ASP A 397 -26.60 33.11 43.06
N SER A 398 -25.84 33.06 44.17
CA SER A 398 -26.16 32.30 45.39
C SER A 398 -27.46 32.73 46.09
N GLY A 399 -28.01 33.91 45.76
CA GLY A 399 -29.29 34.41 46.25
C GLY A 399 -30.51 33.94 45.44
N SER A 400 -30.29 33.30 44.29
CA SER A 400 -31.36 32.91 43.37
C SER A 400 -32.16 31.71 43.88
N SER A 401 -33.49 31.76 43.71
CA SER A 401 -34.40 30.65 43.99
C SER A 401 -34.15 29.43 43.08
N PHE A 402 -33.42 29.64 41.99
CA PHE A 402 -32.90 28.61 41.08
C PHE A 402 -31.71 27.86 41.71
N SER A 403 -30.69 28.58 42.18
CA SER A 403 -29.48 28.00 42.78
C SER A 403 -29.79 27.12 44.01
N LYS A 404 -30.65 27.61 44.92
CA LYS A 404 -31.10 26.83 46.10
C LYS A 404 -31.80 25.52 45.76
N ARG A 405 -32.43 25.43 44.59
CA ARG A 405 -33.17 24.24 44.15
C ARG A 405 -32.34 23.30 43.30
N VAL A 406 -31.43 23.82 42.48
CA VAL A 406 -30.41 22.97 41.85
C VAL A 406 -29.54 22.29 42.91
N GLN A 407 -29.31 22.92 44.06
CA GLN A 407 -28.69 22.28 45.23
C GLN A 407 -29.54 21.17 45.86
N HIS A 408 -30.88 21.28 45.81
CA HIS A 408 -31.80 20.25 46.34
C HIS A 408 -31.99 19.06 45.38
N THR A 409 -32.13 19.33 44.07
CA THR A 409 -32.18 18.31 43.01
C THR A 409 -30.82 17.61 42.82
N GLY A 410 -29.73 18.28 43.20
CA GLY A 410 -28.37 17.83 42.99
C GLY A 410 -27.83 18.34 41.66
N GLU A 411 -26.85 19.25 41.72
CA GLU A 411 -26.26 19.90 40.54
C GLU A 411 -25.68 18.89 39.53
N GLN A 412 -25.03 17.86 40.04
CA GLN A 412 -24.48 16.76 39.23
C GLN A 412 -25.58 15.90 38.61
N ARG A 413 -26.71 15.69 39.30
CA ARG A 413 -27.87 14.95 38.77
C ARG A 413 -28.52 15.71 37.61
N LEU A 414 -28.70 17.03 37.76
CA LEU A 414 -29.27 17.87 36.69
C LEU A 414 -28.35 17.91 35.45
N ARG A 415 -27.03 18.07 35.63
CA ARG A 415 -26.09 17.98 34.51
C ARG A 415 -26.12 16.63 33.82
N SER A 416 -26.22 15.55 34.60
CA SER A 416 -26.33 14.19 34.06
C SER A 416 -27.62 13.99 33.27
N MET A 417 -28.75 14.52 33.74
CA MET A 417 -30.03 14.41 33.03
C MET A 417 -30.04 15.22 31.73
N LEU A 418 -29.48 16.44 31.74
CA LEU A 418 -29.40 17.31 30.55
C LEU A 418 -28.49 16.74 29.44
N ILE A 419 -27.49 15.93 29.78
CA ILE A 419 -26.62 15.30 28.77
C ILE A 419 -27.15 13.94 28.28
N GLU A 420 -28.17 13.37 28.94
CA GLU A 420 -28.70 12.04 28.59
C GLU A 420 -29.17 11.94 27.12
N PRO A 421 -29.90 12.93 26.54
CA PRO A 421 -30.27 12.89 25.11
C PRO A 421 -29.07 12.86 24.17
N VAL A 422 -28.01 13.61 24.51
CA VAL A 422 -26.76 13.66 23.74
C VAL A 422 -26.04 12.31 23.79
N GLN A 423 -26.10 11.62 24.92
CA GLN A 423 -25.48 10.31 25.10
C GLN A 423 -26.30 9.17 24.50
N ARG A 424 -27.63 9.29 24.41
CA ARG A 424 -28.51 8.23 23.88
C ARG A 424 -28.31 8.04 22.39
N LEU A 425 -28.18 9.13 21.63
CA LEU A 425 -28.16 9.08 20.17
C LEU A 425 -27.01 8.19 19.61
N PRO A 426 -25.75 8.31 20.05
CA PRO A 426 -24.69 7.41 19.58
C PRO A 426 -24.83 5.95 20.01
N ARG A 427 -25.61 5.68 21.08
CA ARG A 427 -25.82 4.31 21.56
C ARG A 427 -26.71 3.50 20.61
N TYR A 428 -27.63 4.14 19.87
CA TYR A 428 -28.41 3.44 18.84
C TYR A 428 -27.51 2.79 17.79
N SER A 429 -26.43 3.46 17.36
CA SER A 429 -25.48 2.86 16.41
C SER A 429 -24.79 1.61 16.98
N LEU A 430 -24.45 1.61 18.27
CA LEU A 430 -23.85 0.45 18.94
C LEU A 430 -24.81 -0.73 19.01
N PHE A 431 -26.07 -0.50 19.38
CA PHE A 431 -27.07 -1.56 19.42
C PHE A 431 -27.32 -2.15 18.03
N ILE A 432 -27.38 -1.32 16.99
CA ILE A 432 -27.56 -1.79 15.62
C ILE A 432 -26.34 -2.60 15.15
N ASP A 433 -25.13 -2.17 15.50
CA ASP A 433 -23.91 -2.92 15.16
C ASP A 433 -23.88 -4.28 15.88
N ASN A 434 -24.33 -4.39 17.14
CA ASN A 434 -24.44 -5.66 17.86
C ASN A 434 -25.45 -6.62 17.19
N ILE A 435 -26.62 -6.12 16.80
CA ILE A 435 -27.63 -6.89 16.06
C ILE A 435 -27.05 -7.32 14.71
N ALA A 436 -26.44 -6.41 13.95
CA ALA A 436 -25.88 -6.68 12.64
C ALA A 436 -24.73 -7.71 12.68
N ASN A 437 -23.90 -7.70 13.74
CA ASN A 437 -22.84 -8.68 13.94
C ASN A 437 -23.35 -10.09 14.22
N SER A 438 -24.56 -10.18 14.78
CA SER A 438 -25.23 -11.45 15.07
C SER A 438 -26.03 -11.98 13.86
N LEU A 439 -26.21 -11.18 12.80
CA LEU A 439 -26.95 -11.56 11.60
C LEU A 439 -26.03 -12.13 10.49
N PRO A 440 -26.47 -13.16 9.74
CA PRO A 440 -25.81 -13.60 8.51
C PRO A 440 -25.80 -12.50 7.43
N VAL A 441 -24.78 -12.51 6.56
CA VAL A 441 -24.58 -11.51 5.50
C VAL A 441 -25.74 -11.48 4.48
N THR A 442 -26.49 -12.57 4.35
CA THR A 442 -27.64 -12.71 3.44
C THR A 442 -28.98 -12.34 4.08
N HIS A 443 -29.02 -11.95 5.37
CA HIS A 443 -30.28 -11.70 6.06
C HIS A 443 -30.96 -10.39 5.59
N PRO A 444 -32.27 -10.39 5.25
CA PRO A 444 -32.97 -9.24 4.66
C PRO A 444 -33.02 -8.00 5.59
N ALA A 445 -32.96 -8.18 6.92
CA ALA A 445 -32.93 -7.07 7.88
C ALA A 445 -31.60 -6.29 7.89
N LEU A 446 -30.51 -6.84 7.35
CA LEU A 446 -29.19 -6.22 7.45
C LEU A 446 -29.11 -4.89 6.69
N GLN A 447 -29.68 -4.81 5.48
CA GLN A 447 -29.67 -3.59 4.67
C GLN A 447 -30.45 -2.44 5.34
N PRO A 448 -31.70 -2.62 5.79
CA PRO A 448 -32.42 -1.60 6.56
C PRO A 448 -31.68 -1.20 7.85
N LEU A 449 -31.14 -2.15 8.63
CA LEU A 449 -30.39 -1.85 9.86
C LEU A 449 -29.19 -0.94 9.60
N LEU A 450 -28.37 -1.25 8.59
CA LEU A 450 -27.23 -0.43 8.23
C LEU A 450 -27.66 0.98 7.81
N LYS A 451 -28.71 1.10 6.98
CA LYS A 451 -29.28 2.41 6.63
C LYS A 451 -29.77 3.20 7.85
N SER A 452 -30.45 2.54 8.79
CA SER A 452 -30.90 3.15 10.04
C SER A 452 -29.73 3.65 10.88
N ARG A 453 -28.65 2.87 11.00
CA ARG A 453 -27.42 3.29 11.69
C ARG A 453 -26.79 4.50 11.01
N ASP A 454 -26.78 4.51 9.68
CA ASP A 454 -26.19 5.59 8.90
C ASP A 454 -26.96 6.90 9.14
N ILE A 455 -28.30 6.87 9.17
CA ILE A 455 -29.14 8.03 9.54
C ILE A 455 -28.79 8.56 10.94
N ILE A 456 -28.64 7.70 11.95
CA ILE A 456 -28.26 8.13 13.31
C ILE A 456 -26.86 8.73 13.33
N THR A 457 -25.92 8.12 12.61
CA THR A 457 -24.55 8.61 12.49
C THR A 457 -24.53 9.98 11.82
N ASP A 458 -25.37 10.17 10.80
CA ASP A 458 -25.59 11.44 10.13
C ASP A 458 -26.13 12.49 11.09
N ILE A 459 -27.15 12.18 11.89
CA ILE A 459 -27.69 13.12 12.91
C ILE A 459 -26.62 13.49 13.93
N CYS A 460 -25.78 12.53 14.35
CA CYS A 460 -24.65 12.79 15.23
C CYS A 460 -23.56 13.66 14.56
N SER A 461 -23.49 13.66 13.22
CA SER A 461 -22.49 14.40 12.42
C SER A 461 -23.00 15.73 11.86
N LEU A 462 -24.32 15.94 11.82
CA LEU A 462 -25.03 17.09 11.25
C LEU A 462 -24.72 18.44 11.93
N ASP A 463 -23.89 18.43 12.98
CA ASP A 463 -23.26 19.62 13.56
C ASP A 463 -21.99 20.08 12.80
N LEU A 464 -21.66 19.44 11.68
CA LEU A 464 -20.58 19.81 10.78
C LEU A 464 -21.15 20.06 9.37
N SER A 465 -21.64 21.27 9.12
CA SER A 465 -22.19 21.66 7.82
C SER A 465 -21.24 21.30 6.65
N LEU A 466 -21.75 20.51 5.70
CA LEU A 466 -21.02 19.80 4.64
C LEU A 466 -20.09 20.65 3.73
N PRO A 467 -20.37 21.95 3.42
CA PRO A 467 -19.38 22.80 2.73
C PRO A 467 -18.32 23.41 3.66
N ALA A 468 -18.60 23.47 4.96
CA ALA A 468 -17.70 24.04 5.96
C ALA A 468 -16.70 23.01 6.49
N GLU A 469 -16.98 21.71 6.45
CA GLU A 469 -16.03 20.67 6.89
C GLU A 469 -14.74 20.65 6.07
N ASN A 470 -14.82 20.62 4.74
CA ASN A 470 -13.62 20.64 3.89
C ASN A 470 -12.83 21.94 4.09
N SER A 471 -13.54 23.07 4.23
CA SER A 471 -12.92 24.36 4.56
C SER A 471 -12.25 24.32 5.95
N GLN A 472 -12.90 23.73 6.97
CA GLN A 472 -12.34 23.58 8.31
C GLN A 472 -11.14 22.63 8.35
N VAL A 473 -11.19 21.50 7.63
CA VAL A 473 -10.07 20.56 7.49
C VAL A 473 -8.87 21.26 6.85
N VAL A 474 -9.09 21.99 5.75
CA VAL A 474 -8.03 22.77 5.09
C VAL A 474 -7.51 23.88 6.01
N ASN A 475 -8.36 24.59 6.74
CA ASN A 475 -7.94 25.61 7.70
C ASN A 475 -7.13 24.98 8.87
N ARG A 476 -7.51 23.79 9.34
CA ARG A 476 -6.74 23.04 10.36
C ARG A 476 -5.37 22.63 9.80
N LEU A 477 -5.32 22.12 8.57
CA LEU A 477 -4.07 21.77 7.90
C LEU A 477 -3.18 23.01 7.65
N GLN A 478 -3.76 24.15 7.31
CA GLN A 478 -3.05 25.44 7.18
C GLN A 478 -2.38 25.86 8.48
N ASN A 479 -3.01 25.61 9.63
CA ASN A 479 -2.44 25.92 10.94
C ASN A 479 -1.34 24.93 11.36
N LEU A 480 -1.41 23.66 10.90
CA LEU A 480 -0.45 22.62 11.24
C LEU A 480 0.77 22.58 10.30
N ILE A 481 0.60 23.00 9.04
CA ILE A 481 1.62 22.87 7.99
C ILE A 481 2.11 24.25 7.58
N THR A 482 3.41 24.47 7.73
CA THR A 482 4.06 25.71 7.33
C THR A 482 4.09 25.85 5.81
N SER A 483 3.88 27.08 5.32
CA SER A 483 3.90 27.43 3.89
C SER A 483 2.77 26.78 3.06
N TRP A 484 1.62 26.50 3.67
CA TRP A 484 0.43 26.09 2.93
C TRP A 484 -0.05 27.21 1.97
N PRO A 485 -0.38 26.92 0.70
CA PRO A 485 -0.79 27.97 -0.24
C PRO A 485 -2.16 28.57 0.14
N PRO A 486 -2.30 29.90 0.23
CA PRO A 486 -3.54 30.54 0.71
C PRO A 486 -4.72 30.42 -0.26
N LEU A 487 -4.45 30.21 -1.55
CA LEU A 487 -5.46 30.03 -2.59
C LEU A 487 -5.87 28.56 -2.78
N PHE A 488 -5.20 27.63 -2.10
CA PHE A 488 -5.49 26.21 -2.23
C PHE A 488 -6.77 25.85 -1.47
N ARG A 489 -7.86 25.64 -2.21
CA ARG A 489 -9.12 25.10 -1.70
C ARG A 489 -9.36 23.74 -2.33
N SER A 490 -9.38 22.72 -1.50
CA SER A 490 -9.69 21.36 -1.94
C SER A 490 -11.19 21.23 -2.26
N PRO A 491 -11.59 20.83 -3.48
CA PRO A 491 -12.98 20.48 -3.74
C PRO A 491 -13.37 19.17 -3.04
N GLY A 492 -12.43 18.21 -2.95
CA GLY A 492 -12.64 16.90 -2.35
C GLY A 492 -12.28 16.82 -0.86
N ARG A 493 -12.87 15.84 -0.16
CA ARG A 493 -12.53 15.50 1.23
C ARG A 493 -11.14 14.84 1.34
N LEU A 494 -10.57 14.85 2.54
CA LEU A 494 -9.38 14.08 2.88
C LEU A 494 -9.75 12.60 3.06
N ILE A 495 -9.17 11.72 2.25
CA ILE A 495 -9.44 10.26 2.26
C ILE A 495 -8.45 9.52 3.14
N SER A 496 -7.15 9.80 2.99
CA SER A 496 -6.10 9.07 3.70
C SER A 496 -4.80 9.87 3.81
N ALA A 497 -3.89 9.39 4.64
CA ALA A 497 -2.54 9.91 4.75
C ALA A 497 -1.54 8.77 4.94
N ALA A 498 -0.38 8.86 4.29
CA ALA A 498 0.67 7.85 4.34
C ALA A 498 2.04 8.47 4.63
N ASP A 499 2.74 7.95 5.64
CA ASP A 499 4.12 8.34 5.92
C ASP A 499 5.05 7.76 4.84
N PHE A 500 6.09 8.52 4.47
CA PHE A 500 7.08 8.05 3.52
C PHE A 500 8.51 8.50 3.85
N ALA A 501 9.48 7.78 3.29
CA ALA A 501 10.86 8.21 3.12
C ALA A 501 11.20 8.27 1.62
N GLU A 502 11.54 9.46 1.12
CA GLU A 502 11.96 9.67 -0.28
C GLU A 502 13.39 9.13 -0.46
N LEU A 503 13.55 8.19 -1.39
CA LEU A 503 14.81 7.52 -1.68
C LEU A 503 15.60 8.30 -2.74
N PRO A 504 16.89 8.61 -2.50
CA PRO A 504 17.74 9.19 -3.54
C PRO A 504 18.10 8.12 -4.60
N PRO A 505 18.35 8.50 -5.87
CA PRO A 505 18.96 7.60 -6.85
C PRO A 505 20.29 7.04 -6.29
N PRO A 506 20.59 5.73 -6.42
CA PRO A 506 19.97 4.72 -7.31
C PRO A 506 18.74 4.00 -6.72
N TYR A 507 18.08 4.59 -5.72
CA TYR A 507 16.81 4.12 -5.14
C TYR A 507 16.91 2.82 -4.33
N ASN A 508 18.05 2.61 -3.67
CA ASN A 508 18.25 1.42 -2.84
C ASN A 508 17.26 1.40 -1.65
N PRO A 509 16.43 0.35 -1.49
CA PRO A 509 15.48 0.22 -0.39
C PRO A 509 16.16 0.00 0.98
N ASP A 510 17.47 -0.24 1.03
CA ASP A 510 18.23 -0.42 2.27
C ASP A 510 19.17 0.79 2.54
N CYS A 511 18.97 1.91 1.84
CA CYS A 511 19.69 3.15 2.06
C CYS A 511 19.47 3.72 3.48
N ASN A 512 20.53 4.30 4.04
CA ASN A 512 20.56 4.86 5.40
C ASN A 512 19.47 5.92 5.59
N PRO A 513 18.76 5.93 6.75
CA PRO A 513 17.67 6.86 6.99
C PRO A 513 18.11 8.33 6.96
N GLU A 514 19.37 8.63 7.27
CA GLU A 514 19.93 9.99 7.20
C GLU A 514 20.03 10.55 5.76
N GLU A 515 20.12 9.67 4.76
CA GLU A 515 20.16 10.06 3.34
C GLU A 515 18.76 10.24 2.74
N THR A 516 17.73 9.80 3.45
CA THR A 516 16.33 9.87 3.00
C THR A 516 15.62 11.12 3.51
N VAL A 517 14.71 11.67 2.69
CA VAL A 517 13.88 12.80 3.11
C VAL A 517 12.54 12.24 3.62
N GLN A 518 12.27 12.44 4.90
CA GLN A 518 11.01 12.00 5.50
C GLN A 518 9.86 12.96 5.19
N GLY A 519 8.68 12.40 4.97
CA GLY A 519 7.49 13.15 4.61
C GLY A 519 6.22 12.33 4.78
N MET A 520 5.14 12.84 4.22
CA MET A 520 3.84 12.19 4.17
C MET A 520 3.05 12.63 2.94
N PHE A 521 2.25 11.71 2.42
CA PHE A 521 1.20 12.01 1.45
C PHE A 521 -0.10 12.30 2.17
N LEU A 522 -0.81 13.34 1.75
CA LEU A 522 -2.22 13.55 2.09
C LEU A 522 -3.03 13.31 0.82
N LEU A 523 -3.87 12.28 0.82
CA LEU A 523 -4.69 11.87 -0.31
C LEU A 523 -6.10 12.46 -0.15
N PHE A 524 -6.48 13.29 -1.10
CA PHE A 524 -7.85 13.81 -1.22
C PHE A 524 -8.51 13.17 -2.44
N ALA A 525 -9.83 13.37 -2.58
CA ALA A 525 -10.58 12.79 -3.70
C ALA A 525 -10.07 13.19 -5.10
N ASP A 526 -9.39 14.33 -5.27
CA ASP A 526 -8.96 14.79 -6.61
C ASP A 526 -7.48 15.22 -6.71
N PHE A 527 -6.76 15.22 -5.59
CA PHE A 527 -5.35 15.57 -5.59
C PHE A 527 -4.59 14.87 -4.45
N VAL A 528 -3.27 14.81 -4.61
CA VAL A 528 -2.34 14.36 -3.58
C VAL A 528 -1.42 15.50 -3.19
N VAL A 529 -1.31 15.75 -1.89
CA VAL A 529 -0.40 16.75 -1.32
C VAL A 529 0.82 16.06 -0.73
N ILE A 530 1.99 16.63 -0.96
CA ILE A 530 3.26 16.17 -0.39
C ILE A 530 3.69 17.14 0.70
N VAL A 531 3.85 16.61 1.91
CA VAL A 531 4.35 17.36 3.08
C VAL A 531 5.68 16.76 3.52
N ARG A 532 6.66 17.62 3.80
CA ARG A 532 7.98 17.23 4.31
C ARG A 532 8.04 17.40 5.81
N LYS A 533 8.73 16.48 6.48
CA LYS A 533 9.02 16.57 7.91
C LYS A 533 10.36 17.28 8.11
N GLY A 534 10.42 18.21 9.05
CA GLY A 534 11.68 18.77 9.53
C GLY A 534 12.44 17.79 10.41
N LYS A 535 13.71 18.09 10.64
CA LYS A 535 14.62 17.23 11.41
C LYS A 535 14.17 17.18 12.87
N GLY A 536 13.64 16.04 13.32
CA GLY A 536 13.15 15.84 14.69
C GLY A 536 11.63 15.87 14.85
N SER A 537 10.86 16.00 13.75
CA SER A 537 9.40 15.94 13.82
C SER A 537 8.91 14.51 14.11
N ASN A 538 8.18 14.34 15.21
CA ASN A 538 7.55 13.06 15.59
C ASN A 538 6.13 12.90 15.02
N MET A 539 5.64 13.87 14.24
CA MET A 539 4.29 13.81 13.72
C MET A 539 4.17 12.73 12.64
N THR A 540 3.17 11.85 12.79
CA THR A 540 2.88 10.75 11.85
C THR A 540 1.63 11.07 11.03
N ALA A 541 1.47 10.42 9.88
CA ALA A 541 0.28 10.57 9.04
C ALA A 541 -1.01 10.27 9.81
N ARG A 542 -0.98 9.24 10.68
CA ARG A 542 -2.09 8.91 11.59
C ARG A 542 -2.33 10.01 12.62
N GLY A 543 -1.25 10.60 13.16
CA GLY A 543 -1.33 11.72 14.09
C GLY A 543 -2.00 12.95 13.47
N ILE A 544 -1.70 13.25 12.21
CA ILE A 544 -2.33 14.37 11.49
C ILE A 544 -3.80 14.13 11.22
N ILE A 545 -4.18 12.93 10.76
CA ILE A 545 -5.61 12.60 10.61
C ILE A 545 -6.32 12.75 11.96
N ALA A 546 -5.72 12.27 13.06
CA ALA A 546 -6.29 12.40 14.39
C ALA A 546 -6.45 13.88 14.82
N GLU A 547 -5.46 14.73 14.57
CA GLU A 547 -5.49 16.16 14.91
C GLU A 547 -6.51 16.93 14.04
N VAL A 548 -6.63 16.55 12.77
CA VAL A 548 -7.60 17.11 11.82
C VAL A 548 -9.02 16.70 12.20
N ASP A 549 -9.24 15.45 12.64
CA ASP A 549 -10.55 14.95 13.06
C ASP A 549 -10.96 15.50 14.43
N ARG A 550 -10.04 15.48 15.41
CA ARG A 550 -10.25 15.93 16.79
C ARG A 550 -9.04 16.74 17.27
N PRO A 551 -9.12 18.09 17.28
CA PRO A 551 -8.01 18.90 17.73
C PRO A 551 -7.75 18.68 19.22
N SER A 552 -6.48 18.50 19.58
CA SER A 552 -6.06 18.40 20.97
C SER A 552 -6.28 19.74 21.69
N VAL A 553 -6.47 19.70 23.02
CA VAL A 553 -6.59 20.92 23.84
C VAL A 553 -5.37 21.83 23.66
N ALA A 554 -4.19 21.24 23.45
CA ALA A 554 -2.95 21.96 23.13
C ALA A 554 -3.01 22.70 21.78
N ALA A 555 -3.54 22.07 20.73
CA ALA A 555 -3.71 22.72 19.42
C ALA A 555 -4.80 23.81 19.44
N MET A 556 -5.89 23.60 20.20
CA MET A 556 -6.90 24.63 20.42
C MET A 556 -6.30 25.85 21.13
N THR A 557 -5.48 25.66 22.17
CA THR A 557 -4.77 26.77 22.83
C THR A 557 -3.72 27.45 21.95
N ALA A 558 -3.05 26.70 21.07
CA ALA A 558 -2.08 27.25 20.13
C ALA A 558 -2.75 28.14 19.07
N SER A 559 -3.92 27.76 18.56
CA SER A 559 -4.68 28.57 17.60
C SER A 559 -5.12 29.93 18.15
N VAL A 560 -5.36 30.02 19.46
CA VAL A 560 -5.67 31.29 20.16
C VAL A 560 -4.39 32.11 20.43
N ALA A 561 -3.28 31.45 20.77
CA ALA A 561 -2.01 32.11 21.11
C ALA A 561 -1.23 32.67 19.91
N VAL A 562 -1.50 32.20 18.68
CA VAL A 562 -0.88 32.72 17.43
C VAL A 562 -1.21 34.20 17.20
N THR A 563 -2.28 34.73 17.81
CA THR A 563 -2.61 36.16 17.71
C THR A 563 -1.78 37.07 18.62
N THR A 564 -1.01 36.54 19.59
CA THR A 564 -0.38 37.38 20.63
C THR A 564 1.07 37.06 20.99
N SER A 565 1.71 36.01 20.48
CA SER A 565 3.15 35.83 20.71
C SER A 565 3.87 34.96 19.67
N SER A 566 4.87 35.55 19.05
CA SER A 566 5.88 34.88 18.23
C SER A 566 6.82 34.07 19.12
N GLY A 567 6.59 32.76 19.26
CA GLY A 567 7.64 31.87 19.77
C GLY A 567 7.19 30.64 20.55
N ARG A 568 6.67 29.61 19.87
CA ARG A 568 7.02 28.19 20.10
C ARG A 568 6.57 27.34 18.90
N SER A 569 7.42 26.39 18.54
CA SER A 569 7.57 25.77 17.22
C SER A 569 6.25 25.27 16.60
N PRO A 570 5.85 25.74 15.40
CA PRO A 570 4.90 24.97 14.59
C PRO A 570 5.50 23.57 14.44
N GLN A 571 4.68 22.51 14.52
CA GLN A 571 5.14 21.16 14.22
C GLN A 571 5.94 21.24 12.91
N ASP A 572 7.19 20.77 12.89
CA ASP A 572 8.10 20.98 11.75
C ASP A 572 7.60 20.22 10.51
N LEU A 573 6.57 20.74 9.87
CA LEU A 573 5.88 20.22 8.71
C LEU A 573 5.86 21.32 7.68
N PHE A 574 6.39 21.02 6.51
CA PHE A 574 6.55 21.98 5.42
C PHE A 574 5.82 21.49 4.19
N PHE A 575 4.96 22.35 3.66
CA PHE A 575 4.32 22.10 2.38
C PHE A 575 5.37 22.00 1.27
N SER A 576 5.35 20.90 0.49
CA SER A 576 6.27 20.71 -0.63
C SER A 576 5.62 20.94 -2.00
N GLY A 577 4.31 20.74 -2.12
CA GLY A 577 3.57 20.84 -3.38
C GLY A 577 2.42 19.84 -3.45
N TRP A 578 1.58 20.00 -4.47
CA TRP A 578 0.42 19.16 -4.71
C TRP A 578 0.26 18.82 -6.19
N PHE A 579 -0.49 17.76 -6.49
CA PHE A 579 -0.72 17.26 -7.84
C PHE A 579 -2.16 16.76 -8.00
N HIS A 580 -2.79 17.03 -9.14
CA HIS A 580 -4.02 16.32 -9.53
C HIS A 580 -3.74 14.82 -9.68
N LEU A 581 -4.71 13.98 -9.31
CA LEU A 581 -4.52 12.53 -9.36
C LEU A 581 -4.31 12.01 -10.80
N ASN A 582 -4.78 12.74 -11.82
CA ASN A 582 -4.62 12.40 -13.24
C ASN A 582 -3.20 12.70 -13.76
N ASP A 583 -2.52 13.70 -13.20
CA ASP A 583 -1.16 14.10 -13.59
C ASP A 583 -0.07 13.21 -12.96
N VAL A 584 -0.47 12.26 -12.11
CA VAL A 584 0.45 11.38 -11.36
C VAL A 584 0.12 9.92 -11.63
N ARG A 585 1.12 9.06 -11.72
CA ARG A 585 0.97 7.61 -11.73
C ARG A 585 1.80 6.99 -10.61
N PHE A 586 1.18 6.09 -9.85
CA PHE A 586 1.88 5.29 -8.85
C PHE A 586 2.10 3.88 -9.40
N SER A 587 3.30 3.37 -9.22
CA SER A 587 3.64 1.97 -9.43
C SER A 587 4.37 1.45 -8.20
N GLU A 588 4.30 0.15 -7.95
CA GLU A 588 4.82 -0.47 -6.72
C GLU A 588 5.90 -1.50 -7.04
N SER A 589 6.75 -1.79 -6.06
CA SER A 589 7.69 -2.90 -6.15
C SER A 589 6.98 -4.22 -5.93
N ALA A 590 7.53 -5.30 -6.51
CA ALA A 590 7.06 -6.65 -6.25
C ALA A 590 7.04 -7.03 -4.74
N CYS A 591 7.89 -6.40 -3.92
CA CYS A 591 7.93 -6.61 -2.46
C CYS A 591 6.95 -5.73 -1.68
N GLY A 592 6.24 -4.80 -2.33
CA GLY A 592 5.23 -3.93 -1.71
C GLY A 592 5.78 -2.86 -0.75
N ARG A 593 7.11 -2.66 -0.68
CA ARG A 593 7.75 -1.71 0.26
C ARG A 593 7.92 -0.30 -0.32
N THR A 594 8.06 -0.21 -1.64
CA THR A 594 8.37 1.04 -2.34
C THR A 594 7.33 1.37 -3.40
N VAL A 595 7.08 2.66 -3.57
CA VAL A 595 6.23 3.21 -4.63
C VAL A 595 7.01 4.22 -5.46
N TRP A 596 6.80 4.17 -6.77
CA TRP A 596 7.32 5.13 -7.74
C TRP A 596 6.18 6.04 -8.17
N MET A 597 6.37 7.32 -7.91
CA MET A 597 5.48 8.38 -8.34
C MET A 597 6.05 9.00 -9.61
N THR A 598 5.38 8.77 -10.73
CA THR A 598 5.67 9.42 -12.01
C THR A 598 4.72 10.59 -12.16
N PHE A 599 5.25 11.79 -12.37
CA PHE A 599 4.43 12.99 -12.55
C PHE A 599 4.71 13.62 -13.91
N LEU A 600 3.61 13.91 -14.63
CA LEU A 600 3.63 14.45 -15.99
C LEU A 600 3.90 15.96 -16.00
N ARG A 601 3.53 16.64 -14.91
CA ARG A 601 3.72 18.07 -14.71
C ARG A 601 4.38 18.32 -13.35
N GLY A 602 5.10 19.43 -13.24
CA GLY A 602 5.71 19.83 -11.98
C GLY A 602 4.66 20.08 -10.89
N PRO A 603 5.03 19.99 -9.59
CA PRO A 603 4.11 20.27 -8.49
C PRO A 603 3.59 21.71 -8.58
N PHE A 604 2.29 21.88 -8.35
CA PHE A 604 1.67 23.19 -8.18
C PHE A 604 2.09 23.82 -6.85
N ASP A 605 2.20 25.16 -6.84
CA ASP A 605 2.56 25.99 -5.67
C ASP A 605 3.79 25.50 -4.90
N SER A 606 4.75 24.93 -5.61
CA SER A 606 5.96 24.42 -5.00
C SER A 606 6.83 25.59 -4.54
N GLY A 607 7.10 25.68 -3.23
CA GLY A 607 8.01 26.68 -2.68
C GLY A 607 9.38 26.61 -3.34
N ALA A 608 10.15 27.71 -3.27
CA ALA A 608 11.46 27.92 -3.92
C ALA A 608 12.55 26.85 -3.68
N ILE A 609 12.27 25.84 -2.86
CA ILE A 609 13.14 24.73 -2.46
C ILE A 609 12.93 23.47 -3.36
N ALA A 610 11.93 23.45 -4.24
CA ALA A 610 11.73 22.33 -5.16
C ALA A 610 12.69 22.38 -6.35
N ARG A 611 13.75 21.58 -6.26
CA ARG A 611 14.67 21.30 -7.37
C ARG A 611 13.91 20.66 -8.55
N GLY A 612 13.62 21.45 -9.57
CA GLY A 612 13.22 21.00 -10.91
C GLY A 612 11.71 20.87 -11.13
N GLY A 613 11.06 21.94 -11.59
CA GLY A 613 9.63 22.01 -11.91
C GLY A 613 9.20 21.34 -13.22
N GLY A 614 9.88 20.30 -13.67
CA GLY A 614 9.55 19.56 -14.90
C GLY A 614 9.15 18.10 -14.62
N PRO A 615 8.56 17.38 -15.59
CA PRO A 615 8.17 15.98 -15.46
C PRO A 615 9.28 15.09 -14.92
N GLY A 616 8.93 14.09 -14.12
CA GLY A 616 9.93 13.24 -13.48
C GLY A 616 9.36 12.06 -12.71
N VAL A 617 10.28 11.30 -12.13
CA VAL A 617 9.96 10.18 -11.23
C VAL A 617 10.62 10.44 -9.87
N ARG A 618 9.87 10.15 -8.80
CA ARG A 618 10.33 10.10 -7.41
C ARG A 618 9.99 8.73 -6.81
N VAL A 619 10.80 8.29 -5.85
CA VAL A 619 10.69 6.96 -5.26
C VAL A 619 10.56 7.09 -3.76
N PHE A 620 9.59 6.38 -3.20
CA PHE A 620 9.22 6.52 -1.81
C PHE A 620 9.11 5.15 -1.17
N ARG A 621 9.69 4.99 0.02
CA ARG A 621 9.44 3.86 0.91
C ARG A 621 8.29 4.23 1.83
N LEU A 622 7.20 3.46 1.79
CA LEU A 622 6.03 3.73 2.62
C LEU A 622 6.26 3.25 4.05
N GLY A 623 5.81 4.02 5.03
CA GLY A 623 5.91 3.72 6.46
C GLY A 623 4.55 3.73 7.16
N GLY A 624 4.54 3.37 8.45
CA GLY A 624 3.35 3.40 9.29
C GLY A 624 2.30 2.38 8.86
N THR A 625 1.06 2.82 8.63
CA THR A 625 -0.07 1.94 8.27
C THR A 625 0.06 1.30 6.88
N PHE A 626 0.90 1.86 6.02
CA PHE A 626 1.15 1.41 4.65
C PHE A 626 2.51 0.70 4.48
N GLU A 627 3.24 0.44 5.57
CA GLU A 627 4.52 -0.27 5.52
C GLU A 627 4.35 -1.68 4.94
N GLY A 628 5.08 -1.98 3.86
CA GLY A 628 4.98 -3.25 3.12
C GLY A 628 3.64 -3.48 2.42
N LYS A 629 2.78 -2.45 2.33
CA LYS A 629 1.41 -2.52 1.79
C LYS A 629 1.18 -1.50 0.67
N ALA A 630 2.13 -1.37 -0.27
CA ALA A 630 2.00 -0.50 -1.43
C ALA A 630 0.71 -0.76 -2.25
N GLY A 631 0.28 -2.02 -2.35
CA GLY A 631 -0.96 -2.35 -3.08
C GLY A 631 -2.20 -1.71 -2.46
N ARG A 632 -2.22 -1.58 -1.12
CA ARG A 632 -3.29 -0.85 -0.42
C ARG A 632 -3.26 0.65 -0.74
N TRP A 633 -2.08 1.24 -0.89
CA TRP A 633 -1.95 2.63 -1.35
C TRP A 633 -2.48 2.79 -2.78
N SER A 634 -2.16 1.85 -3.68
CA SER A 634 -2.74 1.82 -5.03
C SER A 634 -4.26 1.66 -5.03
N GLU A 635 -4.82 0.87 -4.11
CA GLU A 635 -6.27 0.73 -3.93
C GLU A 635 -6.94 2.05 -3.52
N GLU A 636 -6.40 2.72 -2.49
CA GLU A 636 -6.91 4.03 -2.03
C GLU A 636 -6.79 5.09 -3.14
N MET A 637 -5.71 5.06 -3.93
CA MET A 637 -5.53 5.95 -5.08
C MET A 637 -6.59 5.71 -6.17
N ALA A 638 -6.91 4.46 -6.49
CA ALA A 638 -7.94 4.13 -7.48
C ALA A 638 -9.33 4.58 -7.01
N LYS A 639 -9.66 4.36 -5.73
CA LYS A 639 -10.92 4.85 -5.13
C LYS A 639 -10.99 6.37 -5.13
N ALA A 640 -9.90 7.04 -4.75
CA ALA A 640 -9.83 8.49 -4.74
C ALA A 640 -10.10 9.05 -6.14
N ARG A 641 -9.45 8.53 -7.19
CA ARG A 641 -9.72 8.93 -8.58
C ARG A 641 -11.20 8.81 -8.96
N ILE A 642 -11.83 7.70 -8.60
CA ILE A 642 -13.27 7.51 -8.87
C ILE A 642 -14.10 8.54 -8.08
N GLU A 643 -13.76 8.78 -6.81
CA GLU A 643 -14.42 9.78 -5.97
C GLU A 643 -14.28 11.21 -6.50
N GLY A 644 -13.11 11.57 -7.03
CA GLY A 644 -12.87 12.87 -7.67
C GLY A 644 -13.56 13.03 -9.02
N ARG A 645 -13.76 11.93 -9.76
CA ARG A 645 -14.41 11.95 -11.08
C ARG A 645 -15.93 12.04 -11.02
N TYR A 646 -16.56 11.44 -10.01
CA TYR A 646 -18.03 11.44 -9.84
C TYR A 646 -18.46 12.17 -8.57
N THR A 647 -19.31 13.18 -8.74
CA THR A 647 -19.85 13.94 -7.60
C THR A 647 -20.71 13.07 -6.69
N GLU A 648 -20.90 13.49 -5.44
CA GLU A 648 -21.72 12.73 -4.48
C GLU A 648 -23.15 12.50 -4.98
N GLN A 649 -23.75 13.50 -5.62
CA GLN A 649 -25.09 13.41 -6.20
C GLN A 649 -25.15 12.35 -7.31
N GLN A 650 -24.09 12.24 -8.12
CA GLN A 650 -24.01 11.22 -9.17
C GLN A 650 -23.80 9.82 -8.57
N ARG A 651 -22.99 9.69 -7.52
CA ARG A 651 -22.71 8.40 -6.87
C ARG A 651 -23.90 7.86 -6.06
N GLU A 652 -24.75 8.74 -5.56
CA GLU A 652 -26.01 8.38 -4.87
C GLU A 652 -27.17 8.11 -5.84
N CYS A 653 -27.01 8.43 -7.13
CA CYS A 653 -28.02 8.16 -8.15
C CYS A 653 -28.04 6.67 -8.54
N ASP A 654 -29.25 6.11 -8.73
CA ASP A 654 -29.43 4.72 -9.14
C ASP A 654 -28.86 4.38 -10.53
N LYS A 655 -28.53 5.42 -11.32
CA LYS A 655 -27.90 5.32 -12.64
C LYS A 655 -26.37 5.17 -12.60
N TRP A 656 -25.77 5.17 -11.41
CA TRP A 656 -24.36 4.94 -11.20
C TRP A 656 -24.14 3.75 -10.26
N ALA A 657 -23.12 2.95 -10.53
CA ALA A 657 -22.70 1.88 -9.64
C ALA A 657 -21.19 1.67 -9.68
N LEU A 658 -20.65 1.13 -8.60
CA LEU A 658 -19.25 0.71 -8.53
C LEU A 658 -19.19 -0.79 -8.30
N ARG A 659 -18.36 -1.46 -9.10
CA ARG A 659 -18.03 -2.88 -8.91
C ARG A 659 -16.52 -3.06 -8.83
N SER A 660 -16.09 -4.09 -8.12
CA SER A 660 -14.68 -4.47 -8.08
C SER A 660 -14.50 -5.96 -8.36
N VAL A 661 -13.51 -6.25 -9.19
CA VAL A 661 -13.07 -7.60 -9.51
C VAL A 661 -11.58 -7.72 -9.23
N VAL A 662 -11.18 -8.81 -8.57
CA VAL A 662 -9.77 -9.15 -8.38
C VAL A 662 -9.48 -10.42 -9.16
N SER A 663 -8.65 -10.30 -10.18
CA SER A 663 -8.24 -11.45 -11.00
C SER A 663 -7.39 -12.42 -10.18
N ARG A 664 -7.66 -13.73 -10.31
CA ARG A 664 -6.88 -14.78 -9.63
C ARG A 664 -5.51 -15.00 -10.29
N ASP A 665 -5.44 -14.85 -11.61
CA ASP A 665 -4.25 -15.16 -12.40
C ASP A 665 -3.26 -14.00 -12.39
N GLU A 666 -3.72 -12.83 -12.84
CA GLU A 666 -2.89 -11.63 -12.97
C GLU A 666 -2.78 -10.85 -11.65
N LYS A 667 -3.48 -11.24 -10.57
CA LYS A 667 -3.57 -10.53 -9.26
C LYS A 667 -3.66 -9.00 -9.42
N ILE A 668 -4.48 -8.54 -10.36
CA ILE A 668 -4.84 -7.14 -10.57
C ILE A 668 -6.30 -6.96 -10.15
N GLY A 669 -6.57 -5.91 -9.38
CA GLY A 669 -7.90 -5.47 -8.99
C GLY A 669 -8.37 -4.33 -9.89
N ILE A 670 -9.51 -4.51 -10.56
CA ILE A 670 -10.13 -3.47 -11.38
C ILE A 670 -11.33 -2.91 -10.62
N TRP A 671 -11.37 -1.58 -10.51
CA TRP A 671 -12.49 -0.82 -9.96
C TRP A 671 -13.28 -0.20 -11.11
N SER A 672 -14.48 -0.71 -11.36
CA SER A 672 -15.31 -0.34 -12.51
C SER A 672 -16.45 0.59 -12.08
N ALA A 673 -16.40 1.84 -12.53
CA ALA A 673 -17.51 2.78 -12.41
C ALA A 673 -18.46 2.61 -13.60
N ILE A 674 -19.69 2.17 -13.34
CA ILE A 674 -20.69 1.82 -14.35
C ILE A 674 -21.75 2.91 -14.38
N PHE A 675 -21.98 3.51 -15.54
CA PHE A 675 -22.95 4.59 -15.74
C PHE A 675 -23.43 4.66 -17.18
N GLN A 676 -24.47 5.45 -17.43
CA GLN A 676 -24.95 5.77 -18.78
C GLN A 676 -24.43 7.14 -19.22
N GLU A 677 -24.00 7.26 -20.48
CA GLU A 677 -23.62 8.53 -21.10
C GLU A 677 -23.99 8.51 -22.59
N GLY A 678 -24.92 9.38 -23.00
CA GLY A 678 -25.31 9.55 -24.40
C GLY A 678 -24.38 10.50 -25.18
N ILE A 679 -24.35 10.38 -26.51
CA ILE A 679 -23.59 11.29 -27.40
C ILE A 679 -24.03 12.76 -27.25
N HIS A 680 -25.30 13.00 -26.89
CA HIS A 680 -25.87 14.34 -26.71
C HIS A 680 -25.77 14.87 -25.27
N ASP A 681 -25.26 14.09 -24.32
CA ASP A 681 -25.06 14.52 -22.94
C ASP A 681 -23.79 15.38 -22.85
N ASN A 682 -23.97 16.69 -23.00
CA ASN A 682 -22.95 17.70 -22.67
C ASN A 682 -22.96 17.95 -21.16
N ASN A 683 -22.51 16.96 -20.38
CA ASN A 683 -22.23 17.17 -18.96
C ASN A 683 -21.02 18.10 -18.82
N GLN A 684 -21.25 19.41 -18.75
CA GLN A 684 -20.22 20.43 -18.51
C GLN A 684 -19.52 20.25 -17.14
N ASP A 685 -20.12 19.48 -16.23
CA ASP A 685 -19.61 19.21 -14.87
C ASP A 685 -18.77 17.92 -14.74
N GLN A 686 -18.49 17.19 -15.84
CA GLN A 686 -17.69 15.96 -15.75
C GLN A 686 -16.18 16.22 -15.84
N ASN A 687 -15.49 15.85 -14.76
CA ASN A 687 -14.04 15.75 -14.68
C ASN A 687 -13.46 14.77 -15.73
N GLU A 688 -12.14 14.79 -15.93
CA GLU A 688 -11.48 13.97 -16.94
C GLU A 688 -11.78 12.46 -16.75
N PRO A 689 -11.97 11.69 -17.84
CA PRO A 689 -12.30 10.27 -17.79
C PRO A 689 -11.15 9.42 -17.23
N ALA A 690 -11.45 8.17 -16.86
CA ALA A 690 -10.41 7.19 -16.53
C ALA A 690 -9.45 6.94 -17.70
N MET A 691 -8.22 6.54 -17.38
CA MET A 691 -7.22 6.10 -18.37
C MET A 691 -7.72 4.91 -19.21
N ILE A 692 -8.57 4.06 -18.61
CA ILE A 692 -9.18 2.89 -19.23
C ILE A 692 -10.68 3.14 -19.33
N ARG A 693 -11.20 3.19 -20.54
CA ARG A 693 -12.63 3.37 -20.81
C ARG A 693 -13.18 2.20 -21.60
N MET A 694 -14.23 1.57 -21.07
CA MET A 694 -14.95 0.49 -21.70
C MET A 694 -16.32 1.00 -22.15
N VAL A 695 -16.63 0.85 -23.44
CA VAL A 695 -17.90 1.27 -24.04
C VAL A 695 -18.66 0.03 -24.50
N VAL A 696 -19.88 -0.14 -24.01
CA VAL A 696 -20.75 -1.27 -24.37
C VAL A 696 -21.74 -0.81 -25.44
N ASP A 697 -21.83 -1.58 -26.53
CA ASP A 697 -22.69 -1.32 -27.69
C ASP A 697 -22.65 0.15 -28.14
N GLY A 698 -21.44 0.65 -28.46
CA GLY A 698 -21.22 2.07 -28.81
C GLY A 698 -22.12 2.58 -29.94
N GLU A 699 -22.48 1.72 -30.89
CA GLU A 699 -23.40 2.01 -31.99
C GLU A 699 -24.82 2.40 -31.53
N LYS A 700 -25.21 2.05 -30.30
CA LYS A 700 -26.52 2.37 -29.71
C LYS A 700 -26.56 3.75 -29.02
N GLY A 701 -25.63 4.64 -29.37
CA GLY A 701 -25.64 6.05 -28.96
C GLY A 701 -24.80 6.36 -27.71
N SER A 702 -23.91 5.47 -27.29
CA SER A 702 -22.94 5.72 -26.21
C SER A 702 -21.82 6.64 -26.69
N LYS A 703 -21.31 7.52 -25.83
CA LYS A 703 -20.21 8.43 -26.18
C LYS A 703 -18.86 7.71 -26.23
N ILE A 704 -18.30 7.58 -27.44
CA ILE A 704 -16.96 7.01 -27.67
C ILE A 704 -15.92 8.14 -27.61
N ILE A 705 -14.90 7.97 -26.77
CA ILE A 705 -13.73 8.87 -26.70
C ILE A 705 -12.57 8.18 -27.39
N GLN A 706 -11.87 8.88 -28.29
CA GLN A 706 -10.71 8.32 -28.99
C GLN A 706 -9.48 8.21 -28.08
N VAL A 707 -8.68 7.17 -28.30
CA VAL A 707 -7.41 6.97 -27.59
C VAL A 707 -6.50 8.20 -27.78
N GLY A 708 -5.86 8.64 -26.69
CA GLY A 708 -4.99 9.82 -26.66
C GLY A 708 -5.70 11.15 -26.42
N THR A 709 -7.04 11.17 -26.38
CA THR A 709 -7.83 12.36 -26.06
C THR A 709 -8.29 12.35 -24.60
N ARG A 710 -8.30 13.52 -23.94
CA ARG A 710 -8.71 13.70 -22.53
C ARG A 710 -8.04 12.74 -21.53
N GLY A 711 -6.82 12.28 -21.80
CA GLY A 711 -6.06 11.38 -20.91
C GLY A 711 -6.40 9.89 -21.01
N VAL A 712 -7.30 9.48 -21.92
CA VAL A 712 -7.64 8.07 -22.17
C VAL A 712 -6.51 7.39 -22.95
N GLU A 713 -6.00 6.26 -22.45
CA GLU A 713 -4.94 5.48 -23.11
C GLU A 713 -5.44 4.13 -23.63
N ILE A 714 -6.47 3.54 -23.00
CA ILE A 714 -7.07 2.27 -23.42
C ILE A 714 -8.57 2.46 -23.63
N VAL A 715 -9.05 2.07 -24.80
CA VAL A 715 -10.48 1.99 -25.10
C VAL A 715 -10.84 0.53 -25.35
N VAL A 716 -11.88 0.05 -24.68
CA VAL A 716 -12.42 -1.31 -24.84
C VAL A 716 -13.85 -1.19 -25.34
N SER A 717 -14.11 -1.56 -26.59
CA SER A 717 -15.45 -1.59 -27.16
C SER A 717 -15.99 -3.02 -27.10
N ILE A 718 -17.13 -3.22 -26.45
CA ILE A 718 -17.80 -4.52 -26.37
C ILE A 718 -19.14 -4.45 -27.07
N SER A 719 -19.33 -5.30 -28.08
CA SER A 719 -20.61 -5.45 -28.78
C SER A 719 -21.19 -6.83 -28.55
N LEU A 720 -22.48 -6.90 -28.20
CA LEU A 720 -23.17 -8.18 -27.99
C LEU A 720 -23.44 -8.86 -29.35
N ALA A 721 -22.77 -9.97 -29.61
CA ALA A 721 -23.13 -10.88 -30.70
C ALA A 721 -24.23 -11.82 -30.19
N GLY A 722 -25.29 -12.05 -30.97
CA GLY A 722 -26.32 -13.02 -30.57
C GLY A 722 -25.72 -14.39 -30.19
N ALA A 723 -26.41 -15.13 -29.31
CA ALA A 723 -26.03 -16.45 -28.78
C ALA A 723 -24.89 -16.50 -27.73
N GLY A 724 -24.71 -15.44 -26.92
CA GLY A 724 -23.80 -15.48 -25.75
C GLY A 724 -22.33 -15.20 -26.06
N ASN A 725 -22.05 -14.70 -27.27
CA ASN A 725 -20.72 -14.31 -27.72
C ASN A 725 -20.55 -12.79 -27.67
N TYR A 726 -19.32 -12.34 -27.46
CA TYR A 726 -18.96 -10.94 -27.35
C TYR A 726 -17.89 -10.61 -28.39
N TYR A 727 -18.13 -9.54 -29.15
CA TYR A 727 -17.08 -8.91 -29.94
C TYR A 727 -16.36 -7.90 -29.05
N LEU A 728 -15.08 -8.16 -28.81
CA LEU A 728 -14.19 -7.33 -28.02
C LEU A 728 -13.20 -6.64 -28.95
N GLU A 729 -13.30 -5.32 -29.06
CA GLU A 729 -12.32 -4.48 -29.74
C GLU A 729 -11.55 -3.68 -28.68
N VAL A 730 -10.22 -3.73 -28.74
CA VAL A 730 -9.34 -3.05 -27.78
C VAL A 730 -8.35 -2.18 -28.52
N ASP A 731 -8.43 -0.88 -28.27
CA ASP A 731 -7.55 0.13 -28.83
C ASP A 731 -6.60 0.68 -27.75
N GLY A 732 -5.34 0.85 -28.12
CA GLY A 732 -4.30 1.43 -27.28
C GLY A 732 -3.43 2.44 -28.04
N LEU A 733 -2.62 3.19 -27.29
CA LEU A 733 -1.65 4.12 -27.88
C LEU A 733 -0.70 3.42 -28.88
N ASN A 734 -0.18 4.19 -29.85
CA ASN A 734 0.70 3.73 -30.94
C ASN A 734 0.04 2.77 -31.93
N ASP A 735 -1.20 3.06 -32.34
CA ASP A 735 -1.97 2.31 -33.35
C ASP A 735 -2.15 0.82 -33.02
N TYR A 736 -2.11 0.47 -31.73
CA TYR A 736 -2.44 -0.87 -31.29
C TYR A 736 -3.96 -1.03 -31.32
N ALA A 737 -4.45 -1.96 -32.13
CA ALA A 737 -5.85 -2.39 -32.15
C ALA A 737 -5.90 -3.93 -32.17
N SER A 738 -6.82 -4.51 -31.41
CA SER A 738 -7.07 -5.95 -31.48
C SER A 738 -8.56 -6.25 -31.38
N ILE A 739 -9.05 -7.13 -32.26
CA ILE A 739 -10.45 -7.57 -32.29
C ILE A 739 -10.47 -9.07 -32.00
N ASP A 740 -11.26 -9.46 -31.00
CA ASP A 740 -11.44 -10.84 -30.59
C ASP A 740 -12.95 -11.18 -30.52
N ASN A 741 -13.33 -12.41 -30.87
CA ASN A 741 -14.69 -12.95 -30.66
C ASN A 741 -14.62 -14.00 -29.55
N ILE A 742 -15.31 -13.77 -28.43
CA ILE A 742 -15.09 -14.49 -27.18
C ILE A 742 -16.43 -14.94 -26.57
N ASN A 743 -16.44 -16.15 -26.01
CA ASN A 743 -17.59 -16.67 -25.26
C ASN A 743 -17.69 -16.00 -23.87
N TYR A 744 -18.87 -16.06 -23.25
CA TYR A 744 -19.13 -15.49 -21.92
C TYR A 744 -18.11 -15.91 -20.83
N GLU A 745 -17.76 -17.19 -20.75
CA GLU A 745 -16.89 -17.74 -19.68
C GLU A 745 -15.47 -17.18 -19.75
N ASP A 746 -14.93 -17.00 -20.96
CA ASP A 746 -13.55 -16.56 -21.18
C ASP A 746 -13.39 -15.04 -21.15
N LEU A 747 -14.49 -14.28 -21.32
CA LEU A 747 -14.46 -12.82 -21.50
C LEU A 747 -13.68 -12.10 -20.39
N SER A 748 -13.91 -12.46 -19.13
CA SER A 748 -13.25 -11.83 -17.98
C SER A 748 -11.72 -12.03 -18.01
N SER A 749 -11.28 -13.26 -18.31
CA SER A 749 -9.86 -13.62 -18.34
C SER A 749 -9.13 -12.93 -19.50
N VAL A 750 -9.75 -12.90 -20.69
CA VAL A 750 -9.19 -12.27 -21.89
C VAL A 750 -9.13 -10.76 -21.72
N LEU A 751 -10.19 -10.13 -21.22
CA LEU A 751 -10.24 -8.69 -20.95
C LEU A 751 -9.12 -8.26 -20.00
N ILE A 752 -8.99 -8.93 -18.85
CA ILE A 752 -7.96 -8.61 -17.87
C ILE A 752 -6.55 -8.80 -18.44
N LYS A 753 -6.32 -9.88 -19.20
CA LYS A 753 -5.02 -10.15 -19.83
C LYS A 753 -4.66 -9.10 -20.88
N LYS A 754 -5.62 -8.68 -21.71
CA LYS A 754 -5.43 -7.62 -22.72
C LYS A 754 -5.14 -6.27 -22.06
N ILE A 755 -5.91 -5.91 -21.03
CA ILE A 755 -5.66 -4.70 -20.23
C ILE A 755 -4.27 -4.76 -19.56
N SER A 756 -3.89 -5.87 -18.91
CA SER A 756 -2.57 -6.03 -18.28
C SER A 756 -1.43 -5.83 -19.29
N ASN A 757 -1.55 -6.42 -20.49
CA ASN A 757 -0.57 -6.26 -21.57
C ASN A 757 -0.46 -4.81 -22.09
N LEU A 758 -1.59 -4.12 -22.24
CA LEU A 758 -1.62 -2.73 -22.69
C LEU A 758 -1.07 -1.78 -21.64
N ILE A 759 -1.40 -1.97 -20.36
CA ILE A 759 -0.79 -1.23 -19.25
C ILE A 759 0.73 -1.37 -19.30
N ARG A 760 1.25 -2.58 -19.53
CA ARG A 760 2.70 -2.81 -19.68
C ARG A 760 3.29 -2.01 -20.84
N LEU A 761 2.63 -2.02 -22.01
CA LEU A 761 3.09 -1.32 -23.21
C LEU A 761 3.04 0.21 -23.05
N GLN A 762 1.99 0.73 -22.42
CA GLN A 762 1.75 2.17 -22.27
C GLN A 762 2.62 2.83 -21.21
N ASN A 763 3.25 2.06 -20.34
CA ASN A 763 4.22 2.55 -19.36
C ASN A 763 5.68 2.43 -19.83
N GLN A 764 5.89 2.19 -21.13
CA GLN A 764 7.21 2.20 -21.75
C GLN A 764 7.60 3.61 -22.24
N PRO A 765 8.89 3.91 -22.46
CA PRO A 765 9.34 5.24 -22.96
C PRO A 765 8.79 5.62 -24.34
N GLN A 766 8.20 4.68 -25.09
CA GLN A 766 7.47 4.91 -26.34
C GLN A 766 6.23 5.80 -26.13
N ASN A 767 5.61 5.78 -24.94
CA ASN A 767 4.53 6.70 -24.63
C ASN A 767 5.10 8.12 -24.49
N SER A 768 4.69 9.02 -25.40
CA SER A 768 5.19 10.39 -25.50
C SER A 768 5.01 11.20 -24.20
N THR A 769 3.99 10.89 -23.41
CA THR A 769 3.73 11.55 -22.11
C THR A 769 4.74 11.12 -21.04
N LEU A 770 5.19 9.85 -21.08
CA LEU A 770 6.10 9.25 -20.10
C LEU A 770 7.57 9.30 -20.53
N THR A 771 7.86 9.58 -21.81
CA THR A 771 9.22 9.66 -22.34
C THR A 771 10.09 10.59 -21.47
N ALA A 772 9.67 11.84 -21.25
CA ALA A 772 10.48 12.80 -20.49
C ALA A 772 10.72 12.38 -19.01
N PRO A 773 9.70 11.96 -18.24
CA PRO A 773 9.90 11.40 -16.90
C PRO A 773 10.86 10.21 -16.85
N ILE A 774 10.71 9.23 -17.75
CA ILE A 774 11.53 8.00 -17.78
C ILE A 774 12.98 8.33 -18.13
N LEU A 775 13.21 9.17 -19.14
CA LEU A 775 14.56 9.62 -19.51
C LEU A 775 15.24 10.39 -18.36
N SER A 776 14.47 11.24 -17.65
CA SER A 776 14.94 11.96 -16.47
C SER A 776 15.36 11.00 -15.35
N MET A 777 14.56 9.96 -15.11
CA MET A 777 14.87 8.91 -14.13
C MET A 777 16.15 8.15 -14.49
N ASN A 778 16.27 7.66 -15.73
CA ASN A 778 17.45 6.92 -16.19
C ASN A 778 18.72 7.77 -16.06
N ARG A 779 18.64 9.06 -16.42
CA ARG A 779 19.76 10.01 -16.23
C ARG A 779 20.15 10.19 -14.76
N LYS A 780 19.17 10.25 -13.84
CA LYS A 780 19.45 10.37 -12.40
C LYS A 780 20.14 9.12 -11.86
N ILE A 781 19.67 7.92 -12.24
CA ILE A 781 20.30 6.64 -11.87
C ILE A 781 21.75 6.63 -12.38
N LEU A 782 21.94 6.85 -13.68
CA LEU A 782 23.26 6.85 -14.32
C LEU A 782 24.25 7.82 -13.66
N ARG A 783 23.79 9.02 -13.30
CA ARG A 783 24.64 10.04 -12.62
C ARG A 783 24.93 9.74 -11.15
N SER A 784 24.14 8.88 -10.51
CA SER A 784 24.37 8.47 -9.11
C SER A 784 25.35 7.31 -8.98
N LEU A 785 25.64 6.59 -10.07
CA LEU A 785 26.57 5.47 -10.05
C LEU A 785 28.00 5.95 -9.80
N THR A 786 28.73 5.21 -8.97
CA THR A 786 30.14 5.46 -8.67
C THR A 786 31.00 4.45 -9.42
N PHE A 787 31.97 4.93 -10.21
CA PHE A 787 32.86 4.09 -11.02
C PHE A 787 34.29 4.15 -10.50
N VAL A 788 34.90 2.98 -10.32
CA VAL A 788 36.32 2.81 -10.02
C VAL A 788 37.01 2.31 -11.28
N THR A 789 38.02 3.04 -11.75
CA THR A 789 38.79 2.71 -12.95
C THR A 789 40.26 2.48 -12.58
N SER A 790 40.94 1.61 -13.32
CA SER A 790 42.33 1.21 -13.07
C SER A 790 43.37 2.32 -13.32
N GLN A 791 42.97 3.46 -13.90
CA GLN A 791 43.88 4.58 -14.25
C GLN A 791 43.95 5.72 -13.22
N GLY A 792 43.38 5.59 -12.01
CA GLY A 792 43.41 6.70 -11.03
C GLY A 792 43.19 6.33 -9.58
N ASN A 793 44.28 6.01 -8.87
CA ASN A 793 44.37 6.22 -7.42
C ASN A 793 44.39 7.74 -7.16
N GLY A 794 43.30 8.28 -6.62
CA GLY A 794 43.25 9.62 -6.04
C GLY A 794 42.61 10.70 -6.91
N THR A 795 41.28 10.76 -6.93
CA THR A 795 40.47 11.99 -6.68
C THR A 795 39.01 11.70 -7.03
N GLN A 796 38.13 11.94 -6.07
CA GLN A 796 36.70 11.89 -6.27
C GLN A 796 36.27 12.88 -7.37
N SER A 797 35.87 12.38 -8.54
CA SER A 797 35.10 13.17 -9.50
C SER A 797 33.64 13.25 -9.05
N ARG A 798 33.38 14.04 -8.00
CA ARG A 798 32.05 14.65 -7.85
C ARG A 798 31.95 15.71 -8.94
N LEU A 799 31.24 15.39 -10.03
CA LEU A 799 30.91 16.30 -11.13
C LEU A 799 30.07 17.50 -10.62
N ARG A 800 30.74 18.51 -10.05
CA ARG A 800 30.25 19.89 -10.12
C ARG A 800 30.48 20.38 -11.55
N SER A 801 29.45 20.99 -12.14
CA SER A 801 29.53 21.62 -13.45
C SER A 801 30.68 22.62 -13.50
N PHE A 802 31.79 22.27 -14.17
CA PHE A 802 32.81 23.23 -14.52
C PHE A 802 32.32 24.05 -15.71
N ARG A 803 31.96 25.31 -15.46
CA ARG A 803 32.10 26.36 -16.47
C ARG A 803 33.59 26.72 -16.54
N PRO A 804 34.16 26.98 -17.74
CA PRO A 804 35.51 27.50 -17.80
C PRO A 804 35.57 28.87 -17.10
N PRO A 805 36.57 29.15 -16.25
CA PRO A 805 36.70 30.45 -15.62
C PRO A 805 37.10 31.49 -16.69
N SER A 806 36.38 32.60 -16.68
CA SER A 806 36.65 33.78 -17.52
C SER A 806 38.08 34.32 -17.27
N PRO A 807 38.79 34.84 -18.30
CA PRO A 807 40.22 35.22 -18.22
C PRO A 807 40.53 36.43 -17.32
N VAL A 808 39.56 37.04 -16.66
CA VAL A 808 39.73 38.33 -15.97
C VAL A 808 40.07 38.18 -14.47
N LYS A 809 40.11 36.95 -13.93
CA LYS A 809 40.46 36.71 -12.51
C LYS A 809 41.93 36.37 -12.24
N LEU A 810 42.78 36.30 -13.26
CA LEU A 810 44.22 36.07 -13.09
C LEU A 810 45.02 37.37 -12.89
N LEU A 811 44.39 38.54 -13.04
CA LEU A 811 45.06 39.84 -12.94
C LEU A 811 44.90 40.53 -11.58
N SER A 812 44.06 40.01 -10.67
CA SER A 812 43.79 40.65 -9.37
C SER A 812 44.67 40.17 -8.22
N THR A 813 45.59 39.23 -8.44
CA THR A 813 46.52 38.74 -7.40
C THR A 813 47.94 39.30 -7.56
N PHE A 814 48.17 40.12 -8.59
CA PHE A 814 49.50 40.66 -8.91
C PHE A 814 49.77 42.08 -8.37
N LEU A 815 48.80 42.78 -7.75
CA LEU A 815 48.88 44.22 -7.51
C LEU A 815 48.26 44.73 -6.20
N GLY A 816 48.51 44.08 -5.06
CA GLY A 816 48.05 44.66 -3.78
C GLY A 816 48.66 44.04 -2.52
N GLY A 817 49.79 44.61 -2.05
CA GLY A 817 50.30 44.45 -0.69
C GLY A 817 49.43 45.19 0.35
N GLY A 818 49.66 45.10 1.67
CA GLY A 818 50.71 44.46 2.45
C GLY A 818 50.51 44.72 3.95
N GLY A 819 51.45 44.23 4.76
CA GLY A 819 51.66 44.51 6.20
C GLY A 819 51.31 43.35 7.14
N SER A 820 52.10 42.91 8.13
CA SER A 820 53.49 43.16 8.54
C SER A 820 53.95 42.05 9.53
N VAL A 821 55.07 41.37 9.25
CA VAL A 821 56.29 41.15 10.10
C VAL A 821 56.05 40.96 11.62
N SER A 822 56.45 39.86 12.26
CA SER A 822 57.86 39.47 12.50
C SER A 822 58.05 37.98 12.87
N GLY A 823 59.21 37.41 12.51
CA GLY A 823 59.75 36.18 13.11
C GLY A 823 60.28 35.10 12.15
N SER A 824 61.45 35.33 11.53
CA SER A 824 62.34 34.34 10.88
C SER A 824 63.35 33.82 11.94
N PRO A 825 64.08 32.67 11.82
CA PRO A 825 64.55 32.03 10.58
C PRO A 825 64.56 30.49 10.45
N TYR A 826 64.56 30.08 9.18
CA TYR A 826 64.82 28.78 8.51
C TYR A 826 66.14 28.04 8.92
N PRO A 827 66.57 26.95 8.24
CA PRO A 827 66.05 25.58 8.02
C PRO A 827 67.15 24.49 8.32
N PRO A 828 66.97 23.18 8.02
CA PRO A 828 67.51 22.60 6.75
C PRO A 828 66.67 21.40 6.20
N LYS A 829 66.37 21.28 4.91
CA LYS A 829 67.14 20.75 3.76
C LYS A 829 67.61 19.28 3.83
N LEU A 830 67.07 18.51 2.88
CA LEU A 830 67.54 17.25 2.28
C LEU A 830 69.04 17.24 1.92
N ARG A 831 69.69 16.06 2.05
CA ARG A 831 70.65 15.39 1.10
C ARG A 831 70.68 13.87 1.46
N HIS A 832 70.43 12.91 0.57
CA HIS A 832 71.18 12.36 -0.58
C HIS A 832 72.46 11.55 -0.24
N ASN A 833 72.45 10.25 -0.60
CA ASN A 833 73.57 9.34 -0.97
C ASN A 833 72.92 8.03 -1.52
N THR A 834 72.71 7.81 -2.82
CA THR A 834 73.57 7.27 -3.91
C THR A 834 74.29 5.93 -3.70
N MET A 835 73.96 5.00 -4.63
CA MET A 835 74.68 3.82 -5.17
C MET A 835 74.71 2.57 -4.26
N SER A 836 74.38 1.35 -4.67
CA SER A 836 74.68 0.63 -5.93
C SER A 836 73.86 -0.68 -6.04
N ASP A 837 73.98 -1.31 -7.21
CA ASP A 837 73.23 -2.39 -7.85
C ASP A 837 73.02 -3.75 -7.15
N SER A 838 72.08 -4.48 -7.74
CA SER A 838 71.59 -5.86 -7.51
C SER A 838 72.65 -6.97 -7.67
N PRO A 839 72.37 -8.23 -7.24
CA PRO A 839 71.66 -9.16 -8.14
C PRO A 839 70.70 -10.19 -7.47
N LEU A 840 69.93 -10.84 -8.37
CA LEU A 840 68.83 -11.80 -8.22
C LEU A 840 69.16 -13.16 -7.57
N MET A 841 68.06 -13.84 -7.17
CA MET A 841 67.71 -15.29 -7.21
C MET A 841 67.54 -16.00 -5.84
N PRO A 842 66.82 -17.15 -5.75
CA PRO A 842 65.55 -17.61 -6.37
C PRO A 842 64.60 -18.30 -5.31
N PRO A 843 63.43 -18.89 -5.66
CA PRO A 843 62.48 -19.44 -4.67
C PRO A 843 62.81 -20.90 -4.30
N PRO A 844 62.40 -21.41 -3.12
CA PRO A 844 62.66 -22.79 -2.75
C PRO A 844 61.59 -23.74 -3.32
N ALA A 845 62.06 -24.78 -4.01
CA ALA A 845 61.29 -25.94 -4.46
C ALA A 845 61.28 -27.07 -3.41
N ALA A 846 60.25 -27.90 -3.50
CA ALA A 846 60.06 -29.17 -2.78
C ALA A 846 61.07 -30.26 -3.21
N ILE A 847 61.07 -31.40 -2.48
CA ILE A 847 61.31 -32.83 -2.87
C ILE A 847 61.43 -33.61 -1.52
N PHE A 848 60.67 -34.68 -1.22
CA PHE A 848 60.77 -36.04 -1.76
C PHE A 848 59.46 -36.85 -1.65
N SER A 849 59.13 -37.59 -2.73
CA SER A 849 58.36 -38.85 -2.75
C SER A 849 59.35 -40.04 -2.70
N PRO A 850 58.97 -41.33 -2.52
CA PRO A 850 58.24 -42.07 -3.57
C PRO A 850 57.31 -43.22 -3.10
N GLY A 851 56.43 -43.69 -3.99
CA GLY A 851 55.90 -45.05 -3.89
C GLY A 851 54.64 -45.32 -4.72
N THR A 852 54.85 -45.60 -6.00
CA THR A 852 53.94 -46.20 -6.98
C THR A 852 53.31 -47.53 -6.53
N SER A 853 52.01 -47.72 -6.77
CA SER A 853 51.51 -48.86 -7.56
C SER A 853 50.06 -48.66 -7.99
N SER A 854 49.84 -48.74 -9.30
CA SER A 854 48.55 -48.92 -9.94
C SER A 854 48.09 -50.37 -9.79
N ILE A 855 46.78 -50.65 -9.65
CA ILE A 855 46.08 -51.76 -10.34
C ILE A 855 44.55 -51.56 -10.25
N ARG A 856 43.98 -51.32 -11.43
CA ARG A 856 42.73 -51.82 -12.07
C ARG A 856 41.39 -51.95 -11.30
N LYS A 857 40.39 -51.29 -11.91
CA LYS A 857 39.06 -51.78 -12.35
C LYS A 857 38.12 -52.43 -11.32
N HIS A 858 36.95 -51.81 -11.10
CA HIS A 858 35.63 -52.26 -11.60
C HIS A 858 34.51 -51.48 -10.89
N ALA A 859 33.60 -50.88 -11.66
CA ALA A 859 32.18 -50.82 -11.27
C ALA A 859 31.55 -52.18 -11.64
N PRO A 860 30.38 -52.61 -11.12
CA PRO A 860 29.33 -51.85 -10.41
C PRO A 860 28.79 -52.59 -9.15
N GLU A 861 27.61 -52.17 -8.67
CA GLU A 861 26.63 -52.89 -7.83
C GLU A 861 26.41 -52.31 -6.41
N GLU A 862 25.28 -51.61 -6.26
CA GLU A 862 24.49 -51.63 -5.02
C GLU A 862 24.04 -53.07 -4.74
N PRO A 863 23.96 -53.52 -3.47
CA PRO A 863 22.73 -53.27 -2.72
C PRO A 863 22.91 -52.97 -1.22
N THR A 864 21.88 -52.32 -0.71
CA THR A 864 21.38 -52.26 0.66
C THR A 864 21.86 -53.34 1.63
N GLN A 865 22.25 -52.94 2.86
CA GLN A 865 21.89 -53.64 4.11
C GLN A 865 22.35 -52.89 5.38
N ASN A 866 21.35 -52.39 6.11
CA ASN A 866 21.08 -52.62 7.54
C ASN A 866 22.24 -52.78 8.53
N ILE A 867 22.26 -51.78 9.41
CA ILE A 867 22.70 -51.73 10.82
C ILE A 867 22.83 -53.09 11.51
N THR A 868 24.00 -53.33 12.13
CA THR A 868 24.10 -54.01 13.43
C THR A 868 25.25 -53.40 14.23
N VAL A 869 24.93 -52.67 15.31
CA VAL A 869 25.83 -52.49 16.45
C VAL A 869 25.13 -53.18 17.61
N VAL A 870 25.62 -54.37 17.93
CA VAL A 870 25.24 -55.12 19.12
C VAL A 870 25.90 -54.44 20.32
N GLY A 871 25.09 -54.16 21.34
CA GLY A 871 25.49 -53.54 22.59
C GLY A 871 26.27 -54.47 23.51
N ASP A 872 26.83 -53.87 24.55
CA ASP A 872 27.15 -54.55 25.79
C ASP A 872 26.27 -53.96 26.90
N ASP A 873 25.73 -54.85 27.71
CA ASP A 873 24.45 -54.71 28.41
C ASP A 873 24.64 -54.44 29.92
N ASN A 874 23.54 -54.02 30.56
CA ASN A 874 23.27 -54.04 32.00
C ASN A 874 23.88 -52.98 32.93
N THR A 875 23.10 -51.90 33.12
CA THR A 875 22.55 -51.59 34.46
C THR A 875 21.16 -50.96 34.30
N ASN A 876 20.15 -51.51 34.98
CA ASN A 876 18.88 -50.85 35.23
C ASN A 876 19.12 -49.44 35.82
N GLY A 877 18.94 -48.40 35.01
CA GLY A 877 19.07 -47.02 35.43
C GLY A 877 18.38 -46.13 34.40
N THR A 878 17.26 -45.54 34.81
CA THR A 878 16.64 -44.32 34.26
C THR A 878 17.20 -43.83 32.92
N ILE A 879 16.41 -43.99 31.84
CA ILE A 879 16.68 -43.30 30.57
C ILE A 879 16.96 -41.83 30.90
N ASP A 880 18.19 -41.39 30.62
CA ASP A 880 18.62 -40.04 30.93
C ASP A 880 17.72 -39.08 30.12
N PRO A 881 16.81 -38.32 30.74
CA PRO A 881 15.75 -37.58 30.04
C PRO A 881 16.33 -36.58 29.03
N PHE A 882 17.55 -36.12 29.28
CA PHE A 882 18.31 -35.26 28.41
C PHE A 882 18.72 -35.92 27.09
N ARG A 883 19.03 -37.22 27.08
CA ARG A 883 19.40 -37.96 25.87
C ARG A 883 18.18 -38.18 24.97
N GLN A 884 17.03 -38.51 25.56
CA GLN A 884 15.78 -38.64 24.82
C GLN A 884 15.40 -37.32 24.14
N LEU A 885 15.56 -36.18 24.82
CA LEU A 885 15.29 -34.86 24.22
C LEU A 885 16.24 -34.51 23.08
N GLU A 886 17.50 -34.94 23.15
CA GLU A 886 18.45 -34.78 22.03
C GLU A 886 18.06 -35.64 20.82
N GLU A 887 17.62 -36.88 21.05
CA GLU A 887 17.14 -37.77 19.98
C GLU A 887 15.88 -37.20 19.29
N VAL A 888 14.93 -36.64 20.06
CA VAL A 888 13.75 -35.94 19.52
C VAL A 888 14.15 -34.67 18.75
N PHE A 889 15.11 -33.91 19.25
CA PHE A 889 15.63 -32.73 18.56
C PHE A 889 16.29 -33.11 17.23
N GLU A 890 17.13 -34.14 17.20
CA GLU A 890 17.75 -34.64 15.97
C GLU A 890 16.73 -35.13 14.95
N ALA A 891 15.66 -35.80 15.41
CA ALA A 891 14.53 -36.20 14.56
C ALA A 891 13.85 -35.00 13.88
N TYR A 892 13.61 -33.91 14.61
CA TYR A 892 13.07 -32.68 14.04
C TYR A 892 14.03 -32.01 13.03
N ILE A 893 15.34 -31.96 13.35
CA ILE A 893 16.35 -31.40 12.45
C ILE A 893 16.43 -32.20 11.14
N LEU A 894 16.36 -33.53 11.23
CA LEU A 894 16.38 -34.43 10.07
C LEU A 894 15.12 -34.24 9.21
N ALA A 895 13.93 -34.18 9.83
CA ALA A 895 12.67 -33.91 9.15
C ALA A 895 12.67 -32.55 8.41
N LEU A 896 13.28 -31.52 9.01
CA LEU A 896 13.45 -30.20 8.39
C LEU A 896 14.47 -30.22 7.24
N HIS A 897 15.59 -30.94 7.38
CA HIS A 897 16.59 -31.09 6.32
C HIS A 897 16.04 -31.79 5.08
N LEU A 898 15.22 -32.84 5.25
CA LEU A 898 14.55 -33.53 4.15
C LEU A 898 13.62 -32.61 3.33
N ARG A 899 13.25 -31.44 3.87
CA ARG A 899 12.34 -30.46 3.25
C ARG A 899 13.02 -29.19 2.76
N ARG A 900 14.36 -29.08 2.82
CA ARG A 900 15.15 -27.86 2.51
C ARG A 900 14.88 -27.24 1.12
N GLY A 901 14.31 -27.98 0.16
CA GLY A 901 13.89 -27.49 -1.16
C GLY A 901 12.43 -27.01 -1.29
N ASN A 902 11.55 -27.35 -0.35
CA ASN A 902 10.11 -27.04 -0.40
C ASN A 902 9.68 -25.91 0.57
N VAL A 903 10.63 -25.33 1.31
CA VAL A 903 10.36 -24.21 2.23
C VAL A 903 10.33 -22.89 1.45
N VAL A 904 9.14 -22.54 0.95
CA VAL A 904 8.87 -21.22 0.32
C VAL A 904 8.42 -20.24 1.41
N ASP A 905 8.85 -18.97 1.33
CA ASP A 905 8.50 -17.89 2.28
C ASP A 905 6.98 -17.76 2.57
N LYS A 906 6.13 -18.16 1.61
CA LYS A 906 4.66 -18.25 1.78
C LYS A 906 4.23 -19.27 2.87
N MET A 907 4.93 -20.40 3.01
CA MET A 907 4.65 -21.44 4.01
C MET A 907 5.03 -20.98 5.43
N LEU A 908 6.11 -20.20 5.57
CA LEU A 908 6.53 -19.60 6.85
C LEU A 908 5.58 -18.50 7.33
N ARG A 909 4.90 -17.80 6.41
CA ARG A 909 3.83 -16.83 6.73
C ARG A 909 2.52 -17.50 7.12
N GLY A 910 2.30 -18.76 6.72
CA GLY A 910 1.15 -19.59 7.10
C GLY A 910 1.24 -20.27 8.47
N ARG A 911 2.29 -19.99 9.28
CA ARG A 911 2.50 -20.58 10.62
C ARG A 911 1.35 -20.32 11.59
N ALA A 912 0.72 -19.15 11.52
CA ALA A 912 -0.41 -18.77 12.38
C ALA A 912 -1.74 -19.48 12.00
N ALA A 913 -1.80 -20.12 10.83
CA ALA A 913 -2.97 -20.85 10.34
C ALA A 913 -2.75 -22.37 10.34
N ALA A 914 -1.72 -22.86 11.04
CA ALA A 914 -1.49 -24.30 11.19
C ALA A 914 -2.60 -24.92 12.05
N ASN A 915 -3.11 -26.09 11.62
CA ASN A 915 -4.10 -26.83 12.38
C ASN A 915 -3.50 -27.28 13.72
N GLU A 916 -4.02 -26.76 14.83
CA GLU A 916 -3.51 -27.03 16.18
C GLU A 916 -3.61 -28.51 16.56
N LEU A 917 -4.63 -29.22 16.05
CA LEU A 917 -4.83 -30.64 16.33
C LEU A 917 -3.69 -31.49 15.71
N SER A 918 -3.34 -31.23 14.45
CA SER A 918 -2.23 -31.90 13.75
C SER A 918 -0.85 -31.51 14.31
N VAL A 919 -0.70 -30.30 14.87
CA VAL A 919 0.53 -29.89 15.57
C VAL A 919 0.71 -30.71 16.86
N ASN A 920 -0.38 -30.93 17.60
CA ASN A 920 -0.34 -31.70 18.84
C ASN A 920 -0.10 -33.19 18.58
N GLU A 921 -0.73 -33.75 17.54
CA GLU A 921 -0.49 -35.14 17.10
C GLU A 921 0.98 -35.38 16.74
N LEU A 922 1.56 -34.51 15.90
CA LEU A 922 2.98 -34.62 15.50
C LEU A 922 3.93 -34.43 16.69
N TYR A 923 3.61 -33.48 17.58
CA TYR A 923 4.40 -33.23 18.79
C TYR A 923 4.39 -34.44 19.73
N ASN A 924 3.22 -35.04 20.00
CA ASN A 924 3.12 -36.21 20.86
C ASN A 924 3.78 -37.44 20.21
N MET A 925 3.58 -37.65 18.91
CA MET A 925 4.17 -38.75 18.15
C MET A 925 5.70 -38.75 18.24
N LEU A 926 6.35 -37.59 18.00
CA LEU A 926 7.82 -37.50 18.08
C LEU A 926 8.35 -37.55 19.51
N MET A 927 7.55 -37.18 20.52
CA MET A 927 7.91 -37.33 21.93
C MET A 927 7.84 -38.78 22.42
N GLU A 928 6.92 -39.58 21.86
CA GLU A 928 6.74 -41.00 22.18
C GLU A 928 7.71 -41.89 21.41
N ASP A 929 7.95 -41.62 20.12
CA ASP A 929 8.87 -42.37 19.27
C ASP A 929 9.71 -41.43 18.36
N PRO A 930 10.98 -41.15 18.73
CA PRO A 930 11.88 -40.33 17.92
C PRO A 930 12.33 -41.02 16.61
N SER A 931 12.12 -42.33 16.45
CA SER A 931 12.50 -43.07 15.24
C SER A 931 11.48 -42.95 14.09
N GLY A 932 10.27 -42.43 14.37
CA GLY A 932 9.15 -42.25 13.43
C GLY A 932 9.30 -41.13 12.39
N VAL A 933 10.51 -40.74 11.99
CA VAL A 933 10.75 -39.60 11.09
C VAL A 933 10.10 -39.78 9.71
N GLN A 934 9.85 -41.01 9.26
CA GLN A 934 9.16 -41.28 7.98
C GLN A 934 7.70 -40.81 7.97
N ALA A 935 6.97 -40.88 9.08
CA ALA A 935 5.60 -40.35 9.15
C ALA A 935 5.56 -38.82 9.03
N THR A 936 6.69 -38.15 9.30
CA THR A 936 6.78 -36.69 9.18
C THR A 936 6.84 -36.22 7.73
N SER A 937 7.03 -37.08 6.71
CA SER A 937 7.10 -36.66 5.30
C SER A 937 5.74 -36.28 4.71
N GLU A 938 4.63 -36.80 5.25
CA GLU A 938 3.27 -36.57 4.72
C GLU A 938 2.62 -35.29 5.29
N ILE A 939 3.17 -34.74 6.37
CA ILE A 939 2.58 -33.62 7.11
C ILE A 939 2.92 -32.27 6.45
N ALA A 940 2.07 -31.25 6.58
CA ALA A 940 2.35 -29.94 6.02
C ALA A 940 3.57 -29.24 6.68
N VAL A 941 4.36 -28.49 5.91
CA VAL A 941 5.60 -27.84 6.38
C VAL A 941 5.33 -26.85 7.52
N ASN A 942 4.24 -26.10 7.46
CA ASN A 942 3.84 -25.18 8.52
C ASN A 942 3.54 -25.89 9.84
N VAL A 943 2.93 -27.09 9.82
CA VAL A 943 2.67 -27.91 11.01
C VAL A 943 3.98 -28.41 11.63
N LEU A 944 4.93 -28.86 10.81
CA LEU A 944 6.26 -29.30 11.26
C LEU A 944 7.04 -28.17 11.96
N PHE A 945 7.06 -26.96 11.38
CA PHE A 945 7.72 -25.80 12.00
C PHE A 945 7.05 -25.39 13.31
N THR A 946 5.71 -25.36 13.35
CA THR A 946 4.98 -25.00 14.58
C THR A 946 5.15 -26.05 15.68
N ALA A 947 5.21 -27.34 15.34
CA ALA A 947 5.50 -28.41 16.29
C ALA A 947 6.94 -28.32 16.84
N PHE A 948 7.93 -28.06 15.98
CA PHE A 948 9.33 -27.83 16.41
C PHE A 948 9.47 -26.60 17.32
N GLU A 949 8.78 -25.49 17.00
CA GLU A 949 8.75 -24.32 17.87
C GLU A 949 8.10 -24.62 19.22
N LYS A 950 7.01 -25.41 19.23
CA LYS A 950 6.33 -25.83 20.46
C LYS A 950 7.25 -26.69 21.33
N PHE A 951 7.98 -27.64 20.74
CA PHE A 951 8.99 -28.45 21.43
C PHE A 951 10.09 -27.58 22.06
N LEU A 952 10.64 -26.62 21.32
CA LEU A 952 11.69 -25.73 21.83
C LEU A 952 11.19 -24.82 22.97
N LYS A 953 9.96 -24.31 22.87
CA LYS A 953 9.38 -23.38 23.85
C LYS A 953 8.93 -24.04 25.14
N LEU A 954 8.36 -25.25 25.06
CA LEU A 954 7.81 -25.96 26.20
C LEU A 954 8.84 -26.90 26.82
N VAL A 955 9.36 -27.87 26.07
CA VAL A 955 10.15 -28.96 26.66
C VAL A 955 11.64 -28.63 26.74
N TRP A 956 12.23 -28.16 25.63
CA TRP A 956 13.66 -27.85 25.60
C TRP A 956 14.00 -26.72 26.57
N LYS A 957 13.22 -25.63 26.55
CA LYS A 957 13.44 -24.48 27.42
C LYS A 957 13.26 -24.80 28.90
N GLU A 958 12.30 -25.66 29.25
CA GLU A 958 12.03 -26.05 30.64
C GLU A 958 13.14 -26.95 31.21
N GLN A 959 13.68 -27.87 30.39
CA GLN A 959 14.67 -28.86 30.84
C GLN A 959 16.13 -28.42 30.64
N MET A 960 16.46 -27.74 29.53
CA MET A 960 17.83 -27.39 29.10
C MET A 960 18.09 -25.87 29.08
N GLY A 961 17.07 -25.05 29.37
CA GLY A 961 17.12 -23.61 29.17
C GLY A 961 17.01 -23.20 27.70
N PRO A 962 17.01 -21.89 27.38
CA PRO A 962 16.97 -21.44 26.00
C PRO A 962 18.27 -21.82 25.27
N VAL A 963 18.16 -22.34 24.04
CA VAL A 963 19.33 -22.71 23.19
C VAL A 963 20.35 -21.57 23.09
N ILE A 964 19.87 -20.33 23.00
CA ILE A 964 20.65 -19.12 23.22
C ILE A 964 19.77 -18.10 23.96
N SER A 965 20.31 -17.43 24.97
CA SER A 965 19.55 -16.40 25.68
C SER A 965 19.38 -15.16 24.80
N LEU A 966 18.24 -14.48 24.92
CA LEU A 966 17.98 -13.23 24.17
C LEU A 966 19.05 -12.17 24.49
N GLN A 967 19.50 -12.09 25.74
CA GLN A 967 20.55 -11.15 26.16
C GLN A 967 21.88 -11.46 25.46
N THR A 968 22.29 -12.74 25.42
CA THR A 968 23.52 -13.17 24.74
C THR A 968 23.45 -12.90 23.24
N LEU A 969 22.29 -13.17 22.61
CA LEU A 969 22.09 -12.91 21.18
C LEU A 969 22.19 -11.40 20.87
N THR A 970 21.52 -10.55 21.66
CA THR A 970 21.58 -9.09 21.49
C THR A 970 23.01 -8.58 21.67
N ILE A 971 23.76 -9.11 22.64
CA ILE A 971 25.16 -8.72 22.85
C ILE A 971 26.04 -9.17 21.67
N ILE A 972 25.87 -10.39 21.15
CA ILE A 972 26.60 -10.85 19.96
C ILE A 972 26.27 -9.96 18.75
N GLN A 973 24.99 -9.59 18.56
CA GLN A 973 24.58 -8.68 17.49
C GLN A 973 25.18 -7.28 17.64
N ASP A 974 25.15 -6.72 18.84
CA ASP A 974 25.71 -5.39 19.13
C ASP A 974 27.24 -5.38 18.94
N LYS A 975 27.93 -6.45 19.40
CA LYS A 975 29.38 -6.61 19.22
C LYS A 975 29.78 -6.89 17.77
N SER A 976 28.92 -7.51 16.96
CA SER A 976 29.19 -7.72 15.52
C SER A 976 29.26 -6.41 14.72
N GLY A 977 28.56 -5.36 15.17
CA GLY A 977 28.61 -4.04 14.55
C GLY A 977 29.75 -3.15 15.05
N VAL A 978 30.39 -3.51 16.16
CA VAL A 978 31.38 -2.67 16.88
C VAL A 978 32.80 -3.23 16.78
N LEU A 979 32.98 -4.55 16.72
CA LEU A 979 34.30 -5.19 16.70
C LEU A 979 34.83 -5.43 15.28
N LEU A 980 36.16 -5.44 15.13
CA LEU A 980 36.82 -5.88 13.89
C LEU A 980 36.60 -7.40 13.69
N PRO A 981 36.62 -7.90 12.44
CA PRO A 981 36.27 -9.30 12.13
C PRO A 981 37.05 -10.36 12.93
N GLY A 982 38.36 -10.14 13.18
CA GLY A 982 39.18 -11.06 13.98
C GLY A 982 38.80 -11.07 15.47
N ASP A 983 38.63 -9.89 16.06
CA ASP A 983 38.26 -9.76 17.48
C ASP A 983 36.83 -10.26 17.75
N PHE A 984 35.94 -10.12 16.77
CA PHE A 984 34.59 -10.69 16.84
C PHE A 984 34.62 -12.22 16.81
N GLU A 985 35.48 -12.83 15.98
CA GLU A 985 35.60 -14.28 15.90
C GLU A 985 36.06 -14.88 17.24
N ASP A 986 37.04 -14.25 17.90
CA ASP A 986 37.52 -14.67 19.21
C ASP A 986 36.44 -14.46 20.29
N TYR A 987 35.75 -13.33 20.29
CA TYR A 987 34.63 -13.07 21.20
C TYR A 987 33.49 -14.08 21.02
N PHE A 988 33.16 -14.42 19.77
CA PHE A 988 32.14 -15.41 19.45
C PHE A 988 32.55 -16.80 19.91
N LYS A 989 33.81 -17.21 19.70
CA LYS A 989 34.33 -18.50 20.19
C LYS A 989 34.27 -18.61 21.71
N ILE A 990 34.62 -17.55 22.43
CA ILE A 990 34.54 -17.51 23.90
C ILE A 990 33.08 -17.61 24.36
N THR A 991 32.19 -16.83 23.75
CA THR A 991 30.76 -16.81 24.11
C THR A 991 30.08 -18.14 23.78
N PHE A 992 30.44 -18.76 22.67
CA PHE A 992 29.96 -20.09 22.27
C PHE A 992 30.50 -21.19 23.19
N GLY A 993 31.79 -21.13 23.56
CA GLY A 993 32.42 -22.08 24.48
C GLY A 993 31.84 -22.04 25.90
N ASN A 994 31.27 -20.91 26.32
CA ASN A 994 30.59 -20.75 27.61
C ASN A 994 29.16 -21.33 27.65
N MET A 995 28.60 -21.78 26.52
CA MET A 995 27.28 -22.41 26.49
C MET A 995 27.35 -23.89 26.93
N PRO A 996 26.29 -24.48 27.50
CA PRO A 996 26.23 -25.92 27.76
C PRO A 996 26.44 -26.74 26.47
N PRO A 997 27.11 -27.90 26.52
CA PRO A 997 27.47 -28.67 25.33
C PRO A 997 26.25 -29.13 24.51
N GLN A 998 25.11 -29.37 25.15
CA GLN A 998 23.83 -29.68 24.49
C GLN A 998 23.31 -28.48 23.68
N ASN A 999 23.34 -27.28 24.28
CA ASN A 999 22.94 -26.04 23.61
C ASN A 999 23.92 -25.63 22.51
N GLN A 1000 25.23 -25.91 22.66
CA GLN A 1000 26.21 -25.73 21.59
C GLN A 1000 25.88 -26.60 20.37
N ARG A 1001 25.54 -27.89 20.60
CA ARG A 1001 25.14 -28.83 19.54
C ARG A 1001 23.83 -28.39 18.87
N ALA A 1002 22.82 -28.04 19.66
CA ALA A 1002 21.53 -27.56 19.15
C ALA A 1002 21.68 -26.25 18.35
N PHE A 1003 22.45 -25.29 18.87
CA PHE A 1003 22.72 -24.02 18.17
C PHE A 1003 23.46 -24.27 16.85
N LYS A 1004 24.48 -25.14 16.83
CA LYS A 1004 25.20 -25.52 15.61
C LYS A 1004 24.28 -26.18 14.58
N ALA A 1005 23.36 -27.05 15.01
CA ALA A 1005 22.39 -27.70 14.14
C ALA A 1005 21.39 -26.69 13.54
N ILE A 1006 20.87 -25.75 14.34
CA ILE A 1006 19.97 -24.69 13.88
C ILE A 1006 20.68 -23.75 12.90
N ILE A 1007 21.92 -23.36 13.18
CA ILE A 1007 22.71 -22.51 12.25
C ILE A 1007 22.96 -23.23 10.93
N LYS A 1008 23.21 -24.56 10.95
CA LYS A 1008 23.34 -25.38 9.73
C LYS A 1008 22.02 -25.53 8.94
N LEU A 1009 20.87 -25.37 9.58
CA LEU A 1009 19.58 -25.30 8.89
C LEU A 1009 19.35 -23.95 8.22
N LEU A 1010 19.93 -22.87 8.77
CA LEU A 1010 19.81 -21.50 8.26
C LEU A 1010 20.85 -21.14 7.19
N ALA A 1011 22.04 -21.76 7.26
CA ALA A 1011 23.05 -21.75 6.20
C ALA A 1011 22.62 -22.66 5.04
#